data_AF-A0A9W4CKE5-F1
#
_entry.id   AF-A0A9W4CKE5-F1
#
_cell.length_a   1.000
_cell.length_b   1.000
_cell.length_c   1.000
_cell.angle_alpha   90.00
_cell.angle_beta   90.00
_cell.angle_gamma   90.00
#
_symmetry.space_group_name_H-M   'P 1'
#
loop_
_entity.id
_entity.type
_entity.pdbx_description
1 polymer ?
#
loop_
_entity_poly.entity_id
_entity_poly.type
_entity_poly.pdbx_seq_one_letter_code
_entity_poly.pdbx_strand_id
1 'polypeptide(L)'
;MKYNSIRSEAFTPHSPEGLTTSSEAFTPYSPEGLTTSSEAFTPHSHSPEGLTTKDFKYQPLISIIMPVYNTPEIFLREAIQSVLDQVYSNWELCIADDASTASHVKPILEEYQQQDSRIKVIFRTENGHISATSNSALELATGEFIGLLDHDDVLTPDALYEVVSLLNQHPEADMIYSDEDKLNEKGALTGHFFKPDWCPDSFLSRMYTCHFGVYRWQIINEIGGFRIGYEGSQDYDLVLRFTEKTDKIFHIPKILYHWRIHSSSAAGGTAAKPYAYEAAKRALQDAIDRRGEPGIVKDVPIYLGHYQIRYKILDYKRVSIIIPTRDLGEILNRCLESIFTLSIYPDYEVIVIDNGSTESETQEILKKWQQKEPTRFKFYRLDIPFNFSKINNDAVRQATGDYLLFLNNDTEVIHPDWIDAMVEQAQRPSIGAVGALLRYPDKIVQHAGVVVGIGHFAAHSHRMALETDPGYYGQVISISNYSAVTAACLMCRREVFEQVGGFDEQLAVAYNDVDFCLKLVEQGYRNIYLPHVVLYHYESKSRGYDTTPDKLQRFMQEVTIMRQRWQRYVDHDPCYNPNLTLSSSNYGLRQFAEVEISDVSLKFDDQVLDNCSIDEPEIKIYTGISQIRFKGWVLGQQEKVTAVQIIGNHGQVIKEIPANFYRPDVATLHPENLHSEFCGFCETLELINLSNQTELLFQAVLNDGTYAKFGQVKLKINP
;
A
#
# COMPACT_ATOMS: atom_id res chain seq x y z
N MET A 1 53.33 8.55 -24.79
CA MET A 1 54.18 9.43 -23.95
C MET A 1 53.26 10.01 -22.87
N LYS A 2 53.18 9.40 -21.68
CA LYS A 2 53.96 9.62 -20.45
C LYS A 2 53.68 10.95 -19.72
N TYR A 3 53.09 10.81 -18.51
CA TYR A 3 53.17 11.62 -17.28
C TYR A 3 52.52 13.03 -17.30
N ASN A 4 51.78 13.50 -16.28
CA ASN A 4 52.10 13.47 -14.85
C ASN A 4 50.86 13.58 -13.93
N SER A 5 50.99 12.90 -12.78
CA SER A 5 50.19 12.98 -11.56
C SER A 5 50.53 14.22 -10.72
N ILE A 6 49.55 14.81 -10.03
CA ILE A 6 49.80 15.65 -8.85
C ILE A 6 48.84 15.21 -7.73
N ARG A 7 49.46 14.88 -6.59
CA ARG A 7 48.84 14.59 -5.29
C ARG A 7 48.30 15.87 -4.67
N SER A 8 47.16 15.80 -3.98
CA SER A 8 46.74 16.84 -3.03
C SER A 8 46.65 16.25 -1.63
N GLU A 9 47.20 17.01 -0.70
CA GLU A 9 47.53 16.66 0.68
C GLU A 9 46.30 16.57 1.59
N ALA A 10 46.44 15.74 2.63
CA ALA A 10 45.47 15.56 3.69
C ALA A 10 45.40 16.80 4.60
N PHE A 11 44.20 17.36 4.75
CA PHE A 11 43.87 18.31 5.81
C PHE A 11 43.15 17.57 6.94
N THR A 12 43.76 17.53 8.11
CA THR A 12 43.14 17.15 9.38
C THR A 12 42.32 18.30 9.94
N PRO A 13 41.04 18.12 10.29
CA PRO A 13 40.30 19.08 11.10
C PRO A 13 40.39 18.73 12.59
N HIS A 14 40.69 19.75 13.39
CA HIS A 14 40.60 19.74 14.85
C HIS A 14 39.13 19.68 15.30
N SER A 15 38.83 18.80 16.25
CA SER A 15 37.56 18.69 16.97
C SER A 15 37.51 19.63 18.18
N PRO A 16 36.41 20.38 18.43
CA PRO A 16 36.04 20.83 19.75
C PRO A 16 35.15 19.78 20.44
N GLU A 17 35.51 19.47 21.68
CA GLU A 17 34.82 18.56 22.59
C GLU A 17 33.47 19.11 23.05
N GLY A 18 32.51 18.19 23.27
CA GLY A 18 31.49 18.35 24.31
C GLY A 18 30.05 18.55 23.85
N LEU A 19 29.34 17.47 23.55
CA LEU A 19 27.97 17.20 24.03
C LEU A 19 27.62 15.74 23.70
N THR A 20 27.51 14.93 24.75
CA THR A 20 27.25 13.49 24.72
C THR A 20 25.77 13.21 24.44
N THR A 21 25.46 12.59 23.30
CA THR A 21 24.24 11.79 23.11
C THR A 21 24.67 10.46 22.50
N SER A 22 24.30 9.36 23.15
CA SER A 22 24.62 7.98 22.79
C SER A 22 24.08 7.63 21.41
N SER A 23 24.98 7.56 20.43
CA SER A 23 24.74 7.03 19.08
C SER A 23 25.21 5.58 19.02
N GLU A 24 24.29 4.61 18.94
CA GLU A 24 24.62 3.29 18.43
C GLU A 24 24.68 3.38 16.90
N ALA A 25 25.88 3.18 16.36
CA ALA A 25 26.17 3.25 14.94
C ALA A 25 25.64 1.99 14.23
N PHE A 26 24.68 2.15 13.32
CA PHE A 26 24.23 1.10 12.41
C PHE A 26 25.07 1.14 11.12
N THR A 27 25.64 0.00 10.76
CA THR A 27 26.41 -0.24 9.54
C THR A 27 25.55 -0.21 8.26
N PRO A 28 26.12 0.13 7.08
CA PRO A 28 25.38 0.28 5.83
C PRO A 28 24.88 -1.06 5.28
N TYR A 29 23.63 -1.10 4.82
CA TYR A 29 22.98 -2.27 4.20
C TYR A 29 23.50 -2.53 2.77
N SER A 30 23.91 -3.77 2.51
CA SER A 30 24.15 -4.34 1.17
C SER A 30 22.85 -4.96 0.63
N PRO A 31 22.59 -4.96 -0.69
CA PRO A 31 21.37 -5.56 -1.28
C PRO A 31 21.26 -7.08 -1.14
N GLU A 32 22.24 -7.74 -0.52
CA GLU A 32 22.26 -9.19 -0.28
C GLU A 32 21.79 -9.60 1.14
N GLY A 33 21.29 -8.65 1.93
CA GLY A 33 21.00 -8.82 3.36
C GLY A 33 19.52 -8.83 3.75
N LEU A 34 18.66 -9.59 3.08
CA LEU A 34 17.39 -10.05 3.68
C LEU A 34 17.56 -11.49 4.15
N THR A 35 18.43 -11.68 5.15
CA THR A 35 18.33 -12.82 6.05
C THR A 35 17.67 -12.34 7.32
N THR A 36 16.34 -12.21 7.29
CA THR A 36 15.56 -12.30 8.51
C THR A 36 15.95 -13.62 9.17
N SER A 37 16.25 -13.59 10.47
CA SER A 37 16.47 -14.80 11.27
C SER A 37 15.43 -15.85 10.89
N SER A 38 15.92 -16.95 10.33
CA SER A 38 15.13 -18.08 9.91
C SER A 38 14.59 -18.79 11.15
N GLU A 39 13.51 -18.27 11.73
CA GLU A 39 12.48 -19.19 12.15
C GLU A 39 11.83 -19.64 10.85
N ALA A 40 12.08 -20.90 10.51
CA ALA A 40 11.39 -21.54 9.42
C ALA A 40 9.90 -21.33 9.66
N PHE A 41 9.29 -20.46 8.88
CA PHE A 41 7.86 -20.53 8.64
C PHE A 41 7.67 -21.90 7.98
N THR A 42 7.44 -22.93 8.79
CA THR A 42 6.84 -24.15 8.30
C THR A 42 5.57 -23.66 7.64
N PRO A 43 5.37 -23.88 6.34
CA PRO A 43 4.10 -23.58 5.75
C PRO A 43 3.10 -24.30 6.64
N HIS A 44 2.11 -23.56 7.15
CA HIS A 44 0.82 -24.18 7.30
C HIS A 44 0.47 -24.67 5.89
N SER A 45 0.95 -25.87 5.57
CA SER A 45 0.21 -26.85 4.82
C SER A 45 -1.08 -27.01 5.61
N HIS A 46 -1.97 -26.03 5.46
CA HIS A 46 -3.37 -26.33 5.55
C HIS A 46 -3.54 -27.41 4.48
N SER A 47 -3.56 -28.66 4.94
CA SER A 47 -4.31 -29.66 4.22
C SER A 47 -5.67 -29.00 3.91
N PRO A 48 -6.23 -29.18 2.71
CA PRO A 48 -7.53 -28.63 2.35
C PRO A 48 -8.69 -29.29 3.14
N GLU A 49 -8.46 -29.63 4.40
CA GLU A 49 -9.45 -30.13 5.35
C GLU A 49 -10.55 -29.08 5.53
N GLY A 50 -11.65 -29.30 4.81
CA GLY A 50 -12.87 -28.49 4.91
C GLY A 50 -13.23 -27.71 3.66
N LEU A 51 -12.34 -27.55 2.68
CA LEU A 51 -12.69 -26.91 1.41
C LEU A 51 -13.53 -27.88 0.55
N THR A 52 -14.72 -27.43 0.15
CA THR A 52 -15.62 -28.21 -0.70
C THR A 52 -16.19 -27.37 -1.82
N THR A 53 -16.21 -27.93 -3.03
CA THR A 53 -16.79 -27.32 -4.23
C THR A 53 -18.28 -27.60 -4.39
N LYS A 54 -18.90 -28.36 -3.47
CA LYS A 54 -20.30 -28.81 -3.57
C LYS A 54 -21.30 -27.67 -3.63
N ASP A 55 -20.97 -26.53 -3.02
CA ASP A 55 -21.86 -25.37 -2.94
C ASP A 55 -21.67 -24.37 -4.11
N PHE A 56 -20.68 -24.60 -4.98
CA PHE A 56 -20.48 -23.76 -6.16
C PHE A 56 -21.59 -23.98 -7.18
N LYS A 57 -22.32 -22.91 -7.49
CA LYS A 57 -23.38 -22.91 -8.51
C LYS A 57 -22.80 -22.75 -9.90
N TYR A 58 -21.73 -21.99 -10.03
CA TYR A 58 -20.98 -21.79 -11.26
C TYR A 58 -19.67 -22.56 -11.17
N GLN A 59 -19.47 -23.50 -12.11
CA GLN A 59 -18.31 -24.38 -12.15
C GLN A 59 -17.74 -24.41 -13.57
N PRO A 60 -17.13 -23.30 -14.04
CA PRO A 60 -16.58 -23.23 -15.40
C PRO A 60 -15.39 -24.18 -15.57
N LEU A 61 -15.22 -24.71 -16.78
CA LEU A 61 -13.99 -25.43 -17.13
C LEU A 61 -12.84 -24.42 -17.24
N ILE A 62 -11.74 -24.69 -16.54
CA ILE A 62 -10.50 -23.90 -16.64
C ILE A 62 -9.46 -24.71 -17.44
N SER A 63 -9.02 -24.17 -18.57
CA SER A 63 -7.90 -24.74 -19.35
C SER A 63 -6.58 -24.11 -18.90
N ILE A 64 -5.67 -24.92 -18.38
CA ILE A 64 -4.34 -24.47 -17.94
C ILE A 64 -3.37 -24.64 -19.10
N ILE A 65 -2.69 -23.55 -19.49
CA ILE A 65 -1.76 -23.50 -20.61
C ILE A 65 -0.34 -23.66 -20.08
N MET A 66 0.35 -24.71 -20.53
CA MET A 66 1.70 -25.01 -20.10
C MET A 66 2.63 -25.24 -21.32
N PRO A 67 3.38 -24.22 -21.76
CA PRO A 67 4.44 -24.41 -22.74
C PRO A 67 5.63 -25.14 -22.10
N VAL A 68 6.20 -26.16 -22.76
CA VAL A 68 7.29 -26.99 -22.21
C VAL A 68 8.50 -26.96 -23.14
N TYR A 69 9.71 -26.76 -22.59
CA TYR A 69 10.95 -26.94 -23.33
C TYR A 69 12.13 -27.38 -22.45
N ASN A 70 12.62 -28.61 -22.64
CA ASN A 70 13.80 -29.15 -21.95
C ASN A 70 13.77 -29.05 -20.41
N THR A 71 12.58 -29.07 -19.83
CA THR A 71 12.38 -28.95 -18.39
C THR A 71 13.02 -30.12 -17.62
N PRO A 72 13.73 -29.88 -16.49
CA PRO A 72 14.19 -30.94 -15.63
C PRO A 72 13.05 -31.87 -15.18
N GLU A 73 13.29 -33.19 -15.16
CA GLU A 73 12.25 -34.19 -14.88
C GLU A 73 11.47 -33.90 -13.59
N ILE A 74 12.17 -33.60 -12.49
CA ILE A 74 11.54 -33.34 -11.19
C ILE A 74 10.58 -32.15 -11.28
N PHE A 75 11.01 -31.06 -11.93
CA PHE A 75 10.19 -29.85 -12.01
C PHE A 75 8.96 -30.06 -12.90
N LEU A 76 9.12 -30.74 -14.04
CA LEU A 76 8.01 -31.05 -14.93
C LEU A 76 6.96 -31.93 -14.25
N ARG A 77 7.40 -32.95 -13.50
CA ARG A 77 6.51 -33.83 -12.73
C ARG A 77 5.81 -33.07 -11.62
N GLU A 78 6.52 -32.22 -10.87
CA GLU A 78 5.94 -31.39 -9.81
C GLU A 78 4.91 -30.40 -10.37
N ALA A 79 5.19 -29.75 -11.50
CA ALA A 79 4.26 -28.83 -12.16
C ALA A 79 2.96 -29.54 -12.56
N ILE A 80 3.04 -30.67 -13.25
CA ILE A 80 1.86 -31.47 -13.64
C ILE A 80 1.11 -31.98 -12.41
N GLN A 81 1.83 -32.46 -11.40
CA GLN A 81 1.23 -32.98 -10.17
C GLN A 81 0.47 -31.88 -9.42
N SER A 82 0.97 -30.64 -9.41
CA SER A 82 0.30 -29.50 -8.76
C SER A 82 -1.09 -29.22 -9.35
N VAL A 83 -1.29 -29.51 -10.63
CA VAL A 83 -2.60 -29.41 -11.30
C VAL A 83 -3.49 -30.62 -10.96
N LEU A 84 -2.91 -31.82 -10.91
CA LEU A 84 -3.62 -33.04 -10.50
C LEU A 84 -4.17 -32.96 -9.07
N ASP A 85 -3.43 -32.29 -8.18
CA ASP A 85 -3.74 -32.16 -6.75
C ASP A 85 -4.76 -31.04 -6.44
N GLN A 86 -5.27 -30.34 -7.45
CA GLN A 86 -6.24 -29.26 -7.25
C GLN A 86 -7.55 -29.77 -6.61
N VAL A 87 -8.03 -29.04 -5.59
CA VAL A 87 -9.33 -29.32 -4.94
C VAL A 87 -10.50 -29.15 -5.92
N TYR A 88 -10.40 -28.15 -6.80
CA TYR A 88 -11.35 -28.00 -7.91
C TYR A 88 -11.01 -28.98 -9.02
N SER A 89 -11.99 -29.72 -9.52
CA SER A 89 -11.76 -30.85 -10.43
C SER A 89 -12.13 -30.59 -11.90
N ASN A 90 -12.88 -29.52 -12.19
CA ASN A 90 -13.32 -29.21 -13.56
C ASN A 90 -12.27 -28.34 -14.28
N TRP A 91 -11.13 -28.96 -14.58
CA TRP A 91 -10.02 -28.36 -15.30
C TRP A 91 -9.53 -29.28 -16.42
N GLU A 92 -8.75 -28.72 -17.33
CA GLU A 92 -7.92 -29.47 -18.28
C GLU A 92 -6.53 -28.85 -18.35
N LEU A 93 -5.52 -29.67 -18.58
CA LEU A 93 -4.12 -29.23 -18.71
C LEU A 93 -3.70 -29.36 -20.17
N CYS A 94 -3.49 -28.23 -20.83
CA CYS A 94 -3.12 -28.12 -22.22
C CYS A 94 -1.62 -27.86 -22.33
N ILE A 95 -0.88 -28.88 -22.75
CA ILE A 95 0.58 -28.87 -22.81
C ILE A 95 1.04 -28.81 -24.26
N ALA A 96 1.96 -27.90 -24.57
CA ALA A 96 2.67 -27.90 -25.83
C ALA A 96 4.17 -28.08 -25.59
N ASP A 97 4.73 -29.18 -26.08
CA ASP A 97 6.18 -29.42 -26.08
C ASP A 97 6.82 -28.73 -27.28
N ASP A 98 7.72 -27.78 -27.04
CA ASP A 98 8.39 -26.95 -28.04
C ASP A 98 9.62 -27.63 -28.68
N ALA A 99 9.40 -28.86 -29.15
CA ALA A 99 10.43 -29.73 -29.69
C ALA A 99 11.60 -29.96 -28.70
N SER A 100 11.28 -30.38 -27.46
CA SER A 100 12.30 -30.69 -26.46
C SER A 100 13.31 -31.72 -26.96
N THR A 101 14.59 -31.42 -26.77
CA THR A 101 15.72 -32.31 -27.07
C THR A 101 16.03 -33.27 -25.93
N ALA A 102 15.59 -32.96 -24.71
CA ALA A 102 15.81 -33.78 -23.54
C ALA A 102 14.97 -35.06 -23.62
N SER A 103 15.63 -36.23 -23.56
CA SER A 103 15.01 -37.52 -23.87
C SER A 103 13.90 -37.94 -22.90
N HIS A 104 13.83 -37.35 -21.71
CA HIS A 104 12.84 -37.68 -20.69
C HIS A 104 11.51 -36.92 -20.85
N VAL A 105 11.50 -35.74 -21.49
CA VAL A 105 10.32 -34.87 -21.55
C VAL A 105 9.14 -35.57 -22.24
N LYS A 106 9.35 -36.04 -23.47
CA LYS A 106 8.26 -36.70 -24.23
C LYS A 106 7.68 -37.93 -23.52
N PRO A 107 8.49 -38.90 -23.02
CA PRO A 107 7.98 -40.01 -22.24
C PRO A 107 7.15 -39.60 -21.02
N ILE A 108 7.56 -38.55 -20.29
CA ILE A 108 6.81 -38.05 -19.12
C ILE A 108 5.45 -37.49 -19.55
N LEU A 109 5.41 -36.69 -20.62
CA LEU A 109 4.15 -36.12 -21.10
C LEU A 109 3.19 -37.20 -21.61
N GLU A 110 3.70 -38.21 -22.32
CA GLU A 110 2.91 -39.38 -22.76
C GLU A 110 2.41 -40.22 -21.58
N GLU A 111 3.22 -40.36 -20.51
CA GLU A 111 2.85 -41.04 -19.27
C GLU A 111 1.64 -40.36 -18.61
N TYR A 112 1.70 -39.05 -18.36
CA TYR A 112 0.60 -38.32 -17.72
C TYR A 112 -0.64 -38.22 -18.60
N GLN A 113 -0.49 -38.06 -19.91
CA GLN A 113 -1.61 -38.07 -20.87
C GLN A 113 -2.38 -39.40 -20.85
N GLN A 114 -1.69 -40.52 -20.61
CA GLN A 114 -2.33 -41.84 -20.46
C GLN A 114 -2.98 -42.04 -19.10
N GLN A 115 -2.49 -41.37 -18.05
CA GLN A 115 -3.01 -41.48 -16.69
C GLN A 115 -4.29 -40.66 -16.46
N ASP A 116 -4.41 -39.48 -17.08
CA ASP A 116 -5.59 -38.61 -16.93
C ASP A 116 -6.01 -37.99 -18.27
N SER A 117 -7.24 -38.27 -18.69
CA SER A 117 -7.82 -37.77 -19.96
C SER A 117 -7.98 -36.25 -20.03
N ARG A 118 -7.91 -35.55 -18.89
CA ARG A 118 -7.92 -34.07 -18.83
C ARG A 118 -6.59 -33.45 -19.26
N ILE A 119 -5.53 -34.25 -19.37
CA ILE A 119 -4.22 -33.80 -19.83
C ILE A 119 -4.14 -33.99 -21.35
N LYS A 120 -4.01 -32.87 -22.06
CA LYS A 120 -3.92 -32.80 -23.52
C LYS A 120 -2.52 -32.35 -23.91
N VAL A 121 -1.86 -33.07 -24.81
CA VAL A 121 -0.47 -32.78 -25.22
C VAL A 121 -0.38 -32.64 -26.73
N ILE A 122 0.32 -31.60 -27.19
CA ILE A 122 0.79 -31.45 -28.58
C ILE A 122 2.32 -31.39 -28.62
N PHE A 123 2.92 -32.14 -29.55
CA PHE A 123 4.36 -32.15 -29.77
C PHE A 123 4.67 -31.33 -31.02
N ARG A 124 5.30 -30.17 -30.83
CA ARG A 124 5.74 -29.31 -31.95
C ARG A 124 6.93 -29.96 -32.65
N THR A 125 7.03 -29.77 -33.96
CA THR A 125 8.15 -30.30 -34.77
C THR A 125 9.36 -29.38 -34.81
N GLU A 126 9.18 -28.11 -34.42
CA GLU A 126 10.22 -27.09 -34.40
C GLU A 126 10.08 -26.21 -33.16
N ASN A 127 11.21 -25.73 -32.65
CA ASN A 127 11.26 -24.81 -31.52
C ASN A 127 10.82 -23.41 -31.97
N GLY A 128 9.65 -22.97 -31.51
CA GLY A 128 9.04 -21.68 -31.81
C GLY A 128 9.07 -20.68 -30.64
N HIS A 129 9.74 -21.04 -29.54
CA HIS A 129 9.80 -20.30 -28.29
C HIS A 129 8.42 -20.13 -27.62
N ILE A 130 8.40 -19.43 -26.48
CA ILE A 130 7.27 -19.42 -25.55
C ILE A 130 5.96 -18.90 -26.17
N SER A 131 5.98 -17.88 -27.03
CA SER A 131 4.75 -17.32 -27.61
C SER A 131 4.06 -18.31 -28.55
N ALA A 132 4.81 -18.91 -29.49
CA ALA A 132 4.25 -19.89 -30.42
C ALA A 132 3.83 -21.19 -29.72
N THR A 133 4.59 -21.58 -28.68
CA THR A 133 4.29 -22.77 -27.87
C THR A 133 3.03 -22.57 -27.05
N SER A 134 2.89 -21.42 -26.39
CA SER A 134 1.69 -21.08 -25.63
C SER A 134 0.46 -21.01 -26.53
N ASN A 135 0.58 -20.49 -27.75
CA ASN A 135 -0.51 -20.53 -28.74
C ASN A 135 -0.87 -21.97 -29.17
N SER A 136 0.11 -22.87 -29.31
CA SER A 136 -0.16 -24.28 -29.63
C SER A 136 -0.89 -24.99 -28.48
N ALA A 137 -0.58 -24.65 -27.23
CA ALA A 137 -1.32 -25.12 -26.07
C ALA A 137 -2.73 -24.51 -25.99
N LEU A 138 -2.90 -23.22 -26.35
CA LEU A 138 -4.21 -22.57 -26.45
C LEU A 138 -5.11 -23.25 -27.49
N GLU A 139 -4.58 -23.80 -28.58
CA GLU A 139 -5.36 -24.54 -29.58
C GLU A 139 -6.02 -25.82 -29.02
N LEU A 140 -5.49 -26.37 -27.93
CA LEU A 140 -6.07 -27.55 -27.25
C LEU A 140 -7.18 -27.17 -26.25
N ALA A 141 -7.25 -25.89 -25.86
CA ALA A 141 -8.11 -25.39 -24.80
C ALA A 141 -9.58 -25.32 -25.23
N THR A 142 -10.46 -25.71 -24.31
CA THR A 142 -11.92 -25.75 -24.48
C THR A 142 -12.66 -25.15 -23.30
N GLY A 143 -11.93 -24.68 -22.28
CA GLY A 143 -12.45 -24.03 -21.09
C GLY A 143 -13.00 -22.64 -21.36
N GLU A 144 -13.87 -22.18 -20.47
CA GLU A 144 -14.36 -20.80 -20.48
C GLU A 144 -13.28 -19.82 -20.01
N PHE A 145 -12.35 -20.31 -19.19
CA PHE A 145 -11.21 -19.57 -18.68
C PHE A 145 -9.89 -20.26 -19.02
N ILE A 146 -8.86 -19.45 -19.20
CA ILE A 146 -7.49 -19.83 -19.51
C ILE A 146 -6.61 -19.46 -18.33
N GLY A 147 -6.03 -20.44 -17.63
CA GLY A 147 -5.00 -20.23 -16.61
C GLY A 147 -3.60 -20.41 -17.19
N LEU A 148 -2.62 -19.67 -16.71
CA LEU A 148 -1.21 -19.82 -17.12
C LEU A 148 -0.41 -20.58 -16.06
N LEU A 149 0.46 -21.49 -16.48
CA LEU A 149 1.40 -22.20 -15.60
C LEU A 149 2.71 -22.45 -16.36
N ASP A 150 3.82 -21.98 -15.80
CA ASP A 150 5.14 -22.31 -16.33
C ASP A 150 5.51 -23.75 -15.96
N HIS A 151 6.21 -24.43 -16.88
CA HIS A 151 6.47 -25.87 -16.82
C HIS A 151 7.34 -26.32 -15.63
N ASP A 152 7.96 -25.38 -14.92
CA ASP A 152 8.85 -25.57 -13.78
C ASP A 152 8.30 -25.01 -12.47
N ASP A 153 7.09 -24.45 -12.48
CA ASP A 153 6.44 -23.84 -11.32
C ASP A 153 5.30 -24.70 -10.77
N VAL A 154 4.76 -24.31 -9.61
CA VAL A 154 3.79 -25.10 -8.85
C VAL A 154 2.62 -24.22 -8.40
N LEU A 155 1.40 -24.70 -8.60
CA LEU A 155 0.19 -24.11 -8.01
C LEU A 155 -0.04 -24.63 -6.59
N THR A 156 -0.62 -23.80 -5.72
CA THR A 156 -1.13 -24.31 -4.44
C THR A 156 -2.35 -25.21 -4.68
N PRO A 157 -2.62 -26.22 -3.83
CA PRO A 157 -3.74 -27.16 -4.03
C PRO A 157 -5.14 -26.50 -4.11
N ASP A 158 -5.28 -25.29 -3.57
CA ASP A 158 -6.50 -24.49 -3.54
C ASP A 158 -6.58 -23.41 -4.65
N ALA A 159 -5.56 -23.27 -5.51
CA ALA A 159 -5.48 -22.21 -6.51
C ALA A 159 -6.74 -22.10 -7.39
N LEU A 160 -7.16 -23.20 -8.02
CA LEU A 160 -8.36 -23.21 -8.85
C LEU A 160 -9.66 -23.09 -8.04
N TYR A 161 -9.66 -23.55 -6.78
CA TYR A 161 -10.81 -23.40 -5.89
C TYR A 161 -11.09 -21.93 -5.60
N GLU A 162 -10.05 -21.15 -5.28
CA GLU A 162 -10.15 -19.73 -4.98
C GLU A 162 -10.61 -18.91 -6.19
N VAL A 163 -10.09 -19.24 -7.39
CA VAL A 163 -10.55 -18.64 -8.66
C VAL A 163 -12.05 -18.86 -8.86
N VAL A 164 -12.53 -20.09 -8.68
CA VAL A 164 -13.95 -20.42 -8.88
C VAL A 164 -14.83 -19.85 -7.76
N SER A 165 -14.31 -19.80 -6.53
CA SER A 165 -14.97 -19.12 -5.40
C SER A 165 -15.20 -17.64 -5.71
N LEU A 166 -14.20 -16.96 -6.26
CA LEU A 166 -14.33 -15.59 -6.71
C LEU A 166 -15.35 -15.48 -7.84
N LEU A 167 -15.31 -16.35 -8.84
CA LEU A 167 -16.28 -16.35 -9.95
C LEU A 167 -17.73 -16.61 -9.53
N ASN A 168 -17.95 -17.30 -8.40
CA ASN A 168 -19.31 -17.47 -7.85
C ASN A 168 -19.83 -16.18 -7.19
N GLN A 169 -18.94 -15.29 -6.74
CA GLN A 169 -19.27 -13.98 -6.19
C GLN A 169 -19.30 -12.88 -7.27
N HIS A 170 -18.41 -13.01 -8.24
CA HIS A 170 -18.13 -12.07 -9.32
C HIS A 170 -18.12 -12.81 -10.68
N PRO A 171 -19.29 -13.30 -11.16
CA PRO A 171 -19.37 -14.02 -12.44
C PRO A 171 -18.94 -13.16 -13.64
N GLU A 172 -18.93 -11.83 -13.47
CA GLU A 172 -18.47 -10.85 -14.45
C GLU A 172 -16.95 -10.78 -14.60
N ALA A 173 -16.15 -11.38 -13.70
CA ALA A 173 -14.69 -11.27 -13.74
C ALA A 173 -14.13 -11.78 -15.07
N ASP A 174 -13.33 -10.95 -15.73
CA ASP A 174 -12.71 -11.27 -17.01
C ASP A 174 -11.24 -11.67 -16.86
N MET A 175 -10.54 -11.09 -15.89
CA MET A 175 -9.18 -11.45 -15.52
C MET A 175 -9.08 -11.59 -14.01
N ILE A 176 -8.39 -12.63 -13.56
CA ILE A 176 -8.11 -12.89 -12.14
C ILE A 176 -6.60 -13.12 -12.01
N TYR A 177 -5.97 -12.51 -11.01
CA TYR A 177 -4.59 -12.81 -10.63
C TYR A 177 -4.48 -12.97 -9.12
N SER A 178 -3.40 -13.61 -8.67
CA SER A 178 -3.14 -13.88 -7.25
C SER A 178 -1.80 -13.33 -6.79
N ASP A 179 -1.57 -13.33 -5.48
CA ASP A 179 -0.24 -13.20 -4.92
C ASP A 179 0.62 -14.44 -5.26
N GLU A 180 1.93 -14.30 -5.08
CA GLU A 180 2.90 -15.35 -5.34
C GLU A 180 4.08 -15.28 -4.37
N ASP A 181 4.86 -16.34 -4.32
CA ASP A 181 6.18 -16.35 -3.69
C ASP A 181 7.18 -17.11 -4.58
N LYS A 182 8.38 -17.34 -4.04
CA LYS A 182 9.44 -18.04 -4.74
C LYS A 182 9.84 -19.33 -4.04
N LEU A 183 9.88 -20.42 -4.79
CA LEU A 183 10.37 -21.72 -4.36
C LEU A 183 11.83 -21.89 -4.75
N ASN A 184 12.72 -21.93 -3.77
CA ASN A 184 14.16 -22.12 -4.05
C ASN A 184 14.53 -23.60 -4.25
N GLU A 185 15.76 -23.86 -4.71
CA GLU A 185 16.27 -25.22 -4.97
C GLU A 185 16.27 -26.15 -3.74
N LYS A 186 16.11 -25.63 -2.52
CA LYS A 186 16.01 -26.40 -1.27
C LYS A 186 14.56 -26.70 -0.87
N GLY A 187 13.58 -26.29 -1.68
CA GLY A 187 12.15 -26.45 -1.39
C GLY A 187 11.60 -25.44 -0.38
N ALA A 188 12.32 -24.34 -0.09
CA ALA A 188 11.84 -23.31 0.82
C ALA A 188 11.19 -22.14 0.07
N LEU A 189 10.07 -21.66 0.61
CA LEU A 189 9.32 -20.49 0.15
C LEU A 189 9.98 -19.20 0.65
N THR A 190 10.18 -18.25 -0.26
CA THR A 190 10.89 -16.99 -0.03
C THR A 190 10.31 -15.88 -0.91
N GLY A 191 10.61 -14.62 -0.63
CA GLY A 191 10.27 -13.52 -1.55
C GLY A 191 8.77 -13.40 -1.85
N HIS A 192 7.93 -13.45 -0.81
CA HIS A 192 6.49 -13.26 -0.93
C HIS A 192 6.16 -11.90 -1.57
N PHE A 193 5.41 -11.95 -2.67
CA PHE A 193 4.91 -10.77 -3.36
C PHE A 193 3.41 -10.61 -3.14
N PHE A 194 3.08 -9.76 -2.18
CA PHE A 194 1.74 -9.32 -1.85
C PHE A 194 1.37 -8.10 -2.70
N LYS A 195 0.59 -8.35 -3.75
CA LYS A 195 0.24 -7.41 -4.82
C LYS A 195 -0.95 -6.54 -4.40
N PRO A 196 -1.06 -5.30 -4.90
CA PRO A 196 -2.28 -4.53 -4.75
C PRO A 196 -3.41 -5.12 -5.62
N ASP A 197 -4.63 -4.63 -5.42
CA ASP A 197 -5.68 -4.79 -6.42
C ASP A 197 -5.32 -4.03 -7.71
N TRP A 198 -6.17 -4.14 -8.74
CA TRP A 198 -5.86 -3.65 -10.08
C TRP A 198 -5.51 -2.15 -10.10
N CYS A 199 -4.20 -1.90 -10.16
CA CYS A 199 -3.54 -0.61 -10.22
C CYS A 199 -2.91 -0.43 -11.62
N PRO A 200 -3.66 0.08 -12.60
CA PRO A 200 -3.24 0.12 -14.01
C PRO A 200 -2.02 1.02 -14.29
N ASP A 201 -1.81 2.10 -13.54
CA ASP A 201 -0.63 2.96 -13.73
C ASP A 201 0.60 2.37 -13.04
N SER A 202 0.43 1.68 -11.91
CA SER A 202 1.48 0.80 -11.34
C SER A 202 1.86 -0.31 -12.32
N PHE A 203 0.85 -0.86 -13.02
CA PHE A 203 1.03 -1.94 -13.99
C PHE A 203 1.86 -1.47 -15.18
N LEU A 204 1.65 -0.24 -15.67
CA LEU A 204 2.46 0.35 -16.75
C LEU A 204 3.93 0.60 -16.35
N SER A 205 4.24 0.59 -15.05
CA SER A 205 5.61 0.68 -14.56
C SER A 205 6.28 -0.65 -14.29
N ARG A 206 5.52 -1.74 -14.05
CA ARG A 206 6.04 -3.09 -13.82
C ARG A 206 4.95 -4.14 -14.01
N MET A 207 5.34 -5.28 -14.57
CA MET A 207 4.46 -6.45 -14.70
C MET A 207 4.30 -7.14 -13.33
N TYR A 208 3.26 -6.76 -12.56
CA TYR A 208 3.01 -7.38 -11.24
C TYR A 208 1.92 -8.46 -11.24
N THR A 209 1.17 -8.64 -12.33
CA THR A 209 0.05 -9.60 -12.39
C THR A 209 0.46 -11.01 -12.83
N CYS A 210 1.68 -11.20 -13.32
CA CYS A 210 2.27 -12.54 -13.47
C CYS A 210 2.34 -13.23 -12.10
N HIS A 211 2.55 -14.55 -12.02
CA HIS A 211 2.58 -15.53 -13.12
C HIS A 211 1.25 -16.26 -13.31
N PHE A 212 0.48 -16.49 -12.23
CA PHE A 212 -0.83 -17.15 -12.29
C PHE A 212 -1.96 -16.19 -12.67
N GLY A 213 -2.03 -15.85 -13.95
CA GLY A 213 -3.18 -15.15 -14.52
C GLY A 213 -4.25 -16.12 -15.04
N VAL A 214 -5.51 -15.85 -14.72
CA VAL A 214 -6.68 -16.55 -15.27
C VAL A 214 -7.53 -15.58 -16.08
N TYR A 215 -7.79 -15.92 -17.33
CA TYR A 215 -8.35 -15.01 -18.34
C TYR A 215 -9.59 -15.61 -19.00
N ARG A 216 -10.64 -14.82 -19.20
CA ARG A 216 -11.81 -15.24 -19.98
C ARG A 216 -11.40 -15.53 -21.42
N TRP A 217 -11.68 -16.76 -21.87
CA TRP A 217 -11.29 -17.24 -23.20
C TRP A 217 -11.75 -16.33 -24.33
N GLN A 218 -12.98 -15.81 -24.25
CA GLN A 218 -13.56 -14.97 -25.30
C GLN A 218 -12.69 -13.76 -25.65
N ILE A 219 -12.09 -13.12 -24.63
CA ILE A 219 -11.23 -11.95 -24.82
C ILE A 219 -9.85 -12.39 -25.34
N ILE A 220 -9.27 -13.47 -24.82
CA ILE A 220 -8.01 -14.05 -25.35
C ILE A 220 -8.13 -14.34 -26.85
N ASN A 221 -9.25 -14.95 -27.26
CA ASN A 221 -9.54 -15.24 -28.65
C ASN A 221 -9.76 -13.97 -29.49
N GLU A 222 -10.45 -12.96 -28.95
CA GLU A 222 -10.63 -11.66 -29.62
C GLU A 222 -9.30 -10.95 -29.89
N ILE A 223 -8.38 -10.96 -28.92
CA ILE A 223 -7.08 -10.29 -29.05
C ILE A 223 -6.01 -11.12 -29.78
N GLY A 224 -6.34 -12.36 -30.17
CA GLY A 224 -5.49 -13.23 -30.98
C GLY A 224 -4.36 -13.96 -30.23
N GLY A 225 -4.52 -14.22 -28.92
CA GLY A 225 -3.54 -14.97 -28.13
C GLY A 225 -2.21 -14.24 -27.90
N PHE A 226 -1.11 -14.99 -27.83
CA PHE A 226 0.25 -14.47 -27.60
C PHE A 226 0.90 -13.99 -28.90
N ARG A 227 1.48 -12.79 -28.90
CA ARG A 227 2.18 -12.26 -30.08
C ARG A 227 3.63 -12.77 -30.15
N ILE A 228 4.03 -13.28 -31.31
CA ILE A 228 5.43 -13.62 -31.60
C ILE A 228 6.25 -12.32 -31.63
N GLY A 229 7.49 -12.37 -31.11
CA GLY A 229 8.41 -11.24 -31.03
C GLY A 229 8.41 -10.52 -29.67
N TYR A 230 7.62 -11.01 -28.71
CA TYR A 230 7.57 -10.54 -27.32
C TYR A 230 8.08 -11.59 -26.33
N GLU A 231 8.82 -12.59 -26.80
CA GLU A 231 9.33 -13.67 -25.95
C GLU A 231 10.08 -13.10 -24.73
N GLY A 232 9.82 -13.65 -23.55
CA GLY A 232 10.33 -13.15 -22.26
C GLY A 232 9.49 -12.01 -21.66
N SER A 233 8.53 -11.45 -22.39
CA SER A 233 7.55 -10.47 -21.90
C SER A 233 6.19 -10.63 -22.59
N GLN A 234 5.90 -11.84 -23.06
CA GLN A 234 4.69 -12.16 -23.80
C GLN A 234 3.44 -12.00 -22.93
N ASP A 235 3.56 -12.26 -21.63
CA ASP A 235 2.47 -12.07 -20.66
C ASP A 235 2.15 -10.59 -20.48
N TYR A 236 3.18 -9.74 -20.43
CA TYR A 236 2.98 -8.29 -20.32
C TYR A 236 2.27 -7.74 -21.55
N ASP A 237 2.67 -8.18 -22.75
CA ASP A 237 1.96 -7.88 -24.00
C ASP A 237 0.49 -8.36 -23.97
N LEU A 238 0.27 -9.60 -23.53
CA LEU A 238 -1.06 -10.18 -23.45
C LEU A 238 -1.97 -9.36 -22.52
N VAL A 239 -1.52 -9.08 -21.29
CA VAL A 239 -2.31 -8.34 -20.30
C VAL A 239 -2.56 -6.90 -20.74
N LEU A 240 -1.58 -6.23 -21.36
CA LEU A 240 -1.78 -4.88 -21.91
C LEU A 240 -2.92 -4.84 -22.94
N ARG A 241 -2.98 -5.82 -23.85
CA ARG A 241 -4.06 -5.95 -24.84
C ARG A 241 -5.38 -6.43 -24.23
N PHE A 242 -5.33 -7.33 -23.25
CA PHE A 242 -6.51 -7.86 -22.58
C PHE A 242 -7.25 -6.76 -21.82
N THR A 243 -6.53 -5.94 -21.07
CA THR A 243 -7.08 -4.84 -20.26
C THR A 243 -7.54 -3.63 -21.09
N GLU A 244 -7.24 -3.60 -22.40
CA GLU A 244 -7.87 -2.67 -23.34
C GLU A 244 -9.30 -3.08 -23.72
N LYS A 245 -9.73 -4.30 -23.38
CA LYS A 245 -11.06 -4.85 -23.70
C LYS A 245 -12.00 -4.91 -22.50
N THR A 246 -11.47 -4.80 -21.28
CA THR A 246 -12.25 -4.92 -20.05
C THR A 246 -11.58 -4.22 -18.88
N ASP A 247 -12.40 -3.76 -17.93
CA ASP A 247 -12.02 -3.25 -16.62
C ASP A 247 -12.36 -4.22 -15.47
N LYS A 248 -12.92 -5.40 -15.78
CA LYS A 248 -13.37 -6.40 -14.80
C LYS A 248 -12.25 -7.32 -14.35
N ILE A 249 -11.26 -6.71 -13.71
CA ILE A 249 -10.01 -7.35 -13.30
C ILE A 249 -10.01 -7.49 -11.77
N PHE A 250 -9.78 -8.71 -11.30
CA PHE A 250 -9.91 -9.06 -9.90
C PHE A 250 -8.62 -9.67 -9.36
N HIS A 251 -8.39 -9.43 -8.07
CA HIS A 251 -7.22 -9.91 -7.34
C HIS A 251 -7.67 -10.83 -6.21
N ILE A 252 -6.97 -11.94 -6.05
CA ILE A 252 -7.10 -12.83 -4.88
C ILE A 252 -5.85 -12.61 -4.00
N PRO A 253 -5.98 -12.01 -2.81
CA PRO A 253 -4.84 -11.70 -1.92
C PRO A 253 -4.38 -12.95 -1.15
N LYS A 254 -4.07 -14.02 -1.90
CA LYS A 254 -3.54 -15.30 -1.42
C LYS A 254 -2.42 -15.71 -2.34
N ILE A 255 -1.38 -16.31 -1.76
CA ILE A 255 -0.30 -16.93 -2.52
C ILE A 255 -0.87 -18.20 -3.13
N LEU A 256 -1.08 -18.21 -4.45
CA LEU A 256 -1.59 -19.37 -5.18
C LEU A 256 -0.59 -19.93 -6.20
N TYR A 257 0.60 -19.34 -6.26
CA TYR A 257 1.66 -19.67 -7.21
C TYR A 257 3.04 -19.62 -6.54
N HIS A 258 3.83 -20.65 -6.78
CA HIS A 258 5.20 -20.78 -6.30
C HIS A 258 6.17 -20.70 -7.49
N TRP A 259 6.82 -19.55 -7.66
CA TRP A 259 7.76 -19.31 -8.76
C TRP A 259 9.14 -19.87 -8.44
N ARG A 260 9.60 -20.87 -9.21
CA ARG A 260 10.84 -21.57 -8.92
C ARG A 260 12.08 -20.77 -9.31
N ILE A 261 13.05 -20.74 -8.40
CA ILE A 261 14.37 -20.15 -8.63
C ILE A 261 15.35 -21.26 -9.02
N HIS A 262 15.87 -21.23 -10.25
CA HIS A 262 17.00 -22.05 -10.70
C HIS A 262 17.79 -21.35 -11.82
N SER A 263 18.97 -21.88 -12.14
CA SER A 263 19.93 -21.28 -13.09
C SER A 263 19.41 -20.98 -14.51
N SER A 264 18.33 -21.66 -14.95
CA SER A 264 17.66 -21.41 -16.23
C SER A 264 16.33 -20.64 -16.10
N SER A 265 15.87 -20.35 -14.89
CA SER A 265 14.67 -19.55 -14.61
C SER A 265 14.96 -18.06 -14.67
N ALA A 266 13.97 -17.28 -15.12
CA ALA A 266 14.03 -15.82 -15.08
C ALA A 266 14.14 -15.27 -13.64
N ALA A 267 13.75 -16.05 -12.62
CA ALA A 267 13.87 -15.68 -11.21
C ALA A 267 15.34 -15.64 -10.71
N GLY A 268 16.27 -16.30 -11.42
CA GLY A 268 17.66 -16.50 -11.01
C GLY A 268 18.59 -15.27 -11.16
N GLY A 269 18.11 -14.16 -11.72
CA GLY A 269 18.84 -12.88 -11.74
C GLY A 269 18.81 -12.12 -13.06
N THR A 270 19.15 -10.83 -12.99
CA THR A 270 19.08 -9.80 -14.06
C THR A 270 19.93 -10.08 -15.30
N ALA A 271 20.86 -11.05 -15.24
CA ALA A 271 21.62 -11.54 -16.39
C ALA A 271 20.79 -12.43 -17.35
N ALA A 272 19.59 -12.85 -16.92
CA ALA A 272 18.64 -13.55 -17.77
C ALA A 272 18.06 -12.58 -18.81
N LYS A 273 18.76 -12.49 -19.95
CA LYS A 273 18.22 -12.14 -21.27
C LYS A 273 17.75 -10.68 -21.45
N PRO A 274 18.65 -9.76 -21.84
CA PRO A 274 18.33 -8.36 -22.19
C PRO A 274 17.17 -8.18 -23.20
N TYR A 275 16.92 -9.20 -24.04
CA TYR A 275 15.83 -9.16 -25.01
C TYR A 275 14.44 -9.04 -24.36
N ALA A 276 14.25 -9.59 -23.15
CA ALA A 276 12.97 -9.55 -22.45
C ALA A 276 12.61 -8.11 -22.08
N TYR A 277 13.55 -7.35 -21.53
CA TYR A 277 13.30 -5.94 -21.17
C TYR A 277 12.99 -5.08 -22.40
N GLU A 278 13.67 -5.33 -23.53
CA GLU A 278 13.36 -4.64 -24.79
C GLU A 278 11.99 -5.06 -25.36
N ALA A 279 11.58 -6.32 -25.19
CA ALA A 279 10.25 -6.79 -25.54
C ALA A 279 9.16 -6.12 -24.68
N ALA A 280 9.36 -6.00 -23.36
CA ALA A 280 8.45 -5.30 -22.46
C ALA A 280 8.32 -3.81 -22.81
N LYS A 281 9.41 -3.10 -23.10
CA LYS A 281 9.36 -1.70 -23.58
C LYS A 281 8.56 -1.58 -24.86
N ARG A 282 8.76 -2.49 -25.80
CA ARG A 282 8.00 -2.54 -27.06
C ARG A 282 6.52 -2.79 -26.79
N ALA A 283 6.18 -3.72 -25.89
CA ALA A 283 4.80 -4.02 -25.52
C ALA A 283 4.09 -2.79 -24.94
N LEU A 284 4.78 -2.06 -24.03
CA LEU A 284 4.29 -0.82 -23.45
C LEU A 284 4.14 0.30 -24.48
N GLN A 285 5.13 0.47 -25.37
CA GLN A 285 5.06 1.49 -26.42
C GLN A 285 3.90 1.20 -27.37
N ASP A 286 3.75 -0.06 -27.81
CA ASP A 286 2.62 -0.46 -28.63
C ASP A 286 1.28 -0.22 -27.92
N ALA A 287 1.21 -0.43 -26.59
CA ALA A 287 0.00 -0.22 -25.83
C ALA A 287 -0.41 1.25 -25.79
N ILE A 288 0.51 2.16 -25.49
CA ILE A 288 0.19 3.61 -25.51
C ILE A 288 -0.12 4.09 -26.93
N ASP A 289 0.53 3.54 -27.96
CA ASP A 289 0.23 3.83 -29.36
C ASP A 289 -1.19 3.36 -29.75
N ARG A 290 -1.59 2.13 -29.38
CA ARG A 290 -2.95 1.61 -29.61
C ARG A 290 -4.02 2.42 -28.89
N ARG A 291 -3.73 2.90 -27.68
CA ARG A 291 -4.63 3.73 -26.87
C ARG A 291 -4.73 5.17 -27.36
N GLY A 292 -3.86 5.57 -28.30
CA GLY A 292 -3.79 6.95 -28.77
C GLY A 292 -3.26 7.92 -27.70
N GLU A 293 -2.42 7.44 -26.79
CA GLU A 293 -1.80 8.22 -25.73
C GLU A 293 -0.35 8.56 -26.13
N PRO A 294 -0.09 9.70 -26.80
CA PRO A 294 1.25 10.00 -27.29
C PRO A 294 2.23 10.12 -26.13
N GLY A 295 3.31 9.34 -26.18
CA GLY A 295 4.32 9.29 -25.14
C GLY A 295 5.51 8.41 -25.52
N ILE A 296 6.50 8.36 -24.64
CA ILE A 296 7.70 7.55 -24.81
C ILE A 296 7.90 6.72 -23.54
N VAL A 297 8.10 5.41 -23.72
CA VAL A 297 8.50 4.50 -22.66
C VAL A 297 10.01 4.59 -22.43
N LYS A 298 10.41 4.82 -21.17
CA LYS A 298 11.79 4.87 -20.72
C LYS A 298 12.05 3.78 -19.69
N ASP A 299 13.27 3.28 -19.64
CA ASP A 299 13.73 2.46 -18.52
C ASP A 299 13.92 3.33 -17.27
N VAL A 300 13.66 2.76 -16.10
CA VAL A 300 14.15 3.33 -14.85
C VAL A 300 15.65 2.99 -14.74
N PRO A 301 16.55 4.00 -14.69
CA PRO A 301 17.98 3.74 -14.61
C PRO A 301 18.32 2.85 -13.41
N ILE A 302 19.25 1.90 -13.58
CA ILE A 302 19.78 1.00 -12.54
C ILE A 302 18.81 -0.14 -12.12
N TYR A 303 17.52 -0.07 -12.46
CA TYR A 303 16.51 -1.08 -12.11
C TYR A 303 15.79 -1.63 -13.35
N LEU A 304 16.29 -2.75 -13.87
CA LEU A 304 15.70 -3.45 -15.01
C LEU A 304 14.30 -3.99 -14.69
N GLY A 305 13.43 -4.04 -15.70
CA GLY A 305 12.03 -4.49 -15.54
C GLY A 305 11.09 -3.42 -14.98
N HIS A 306 11.61 -2.21 -14.70
CA HIS A 306 10.83 -1.05 -14.30
C HIS A 306 10.85 0.02 -15.37
N TYR A 307 9.68 0.59 -15.65
CA TYR A 307 9.47 1.51 -16.76
C TYR A 307 8.78 2.80 -16.32
N GLN A 308 9.07 3.85 -17.06
CA GLN A 308 8.47 5.15 -16.90
C GLN A 308 7.93 5.62 -18.25
N ILE A 309 6.64 5.91 -18.30
CA ILE A 309 6.02 6.53 -19.47
C ILE A 309 6.05 8.05 -19.28
N ARG A 310 6.72 8.76 -20.19
CA ARG A 310 6.63 10.22 -20.30
C ARG A 310 5.65 10.56 -21.39
N TYR A 311 4.49 11.08 -21.02
CA TYR A 311 3.44 11.43 -21.97
C TYR A 311 3.75 12.77 -22.63
N LYS A 312 3.24 12.99 -23.83
CA LYS A 312 3.31 14.29 -24.49
C LYS A 312 2.23 15.19 -23.90
N ILE A 313 2.61 16.38 -23.44
CA ILE A 313 1.65 17.43 -23.07
C ILE A 313 0.94 17.90 -24.34
N LEU A 314 -0.39 17.73 -24.39
CA LEU A 314 -1.18 18.06 -25.58
C LEU A 314 -1.42 19.56 -25.70
N ASP A 315 -1.64 20.22 -24.56
CA ASP A 315 -1.89 21.64 -24.45
C ASP A 315 -1.27 22.17 -23.15
N TYR A 316 -0.45 23.22 -23.27
CA TYR A 316 0.25 23.84 -22.14
C TYR A 316 -0.69 24.83 -21.42
N LYS A 317 -1.73 24.27 -20.80
CA LYS A 317 -2.70 25.06 -20.01
C LYS A 317 -2.07 25.62 -18.74
N ARG A 318 -2.62 26.73 -18.24
CA ARG A 318 -2.06 27.40 -17.06
C ARG A 318 -2.13 26.52 -15.82
N VAL A 319 -1.04 26.50 -15.06
CA VAL A 319 -0.97 25.91 -13.71
C VAL A 319 -1.04 27.01 -12.65
N SER A 320 -1.97 26.90 -11.70
CA SER A 320 -2.00 27.77 -10.51
C SER A 320 -1.37 27.05 -9.32
N ILE A 321 -0.18 27.49 -8.92
CA ILE A 321 0.53 27.00 -7.72
C ILE A 321 -0.03 27.75 -6.51
N ILE A 322 -0.60 27.04 -5.56
CA ILE A 322 -1.29 27.57 -4.38
C ILE A 322 -0.45 27.25 -3.14
N ILE A 323 -0.06 28.30 -2.41
CA ILE A 323 0.83 28.21 -1.24
C ILE A 323 0.21 28.93 -0.04
N PRO A 324 -0.35 28.21 0.94
CA PRO A 324 -0.69 28.77 2.24
C PRO A 324 0.59 29.14 3.02
N THR A 325 0.62 30.31 3.67
CA THR A 325 1.76 30.70 4.51
C THR A 325 1.32 31.45 5.75
N ARG A 326 2.10 31.35 6.81
CA ARG A 326 2.02 32.21 8.00
C ARG A 326 3.42 32.31 8.61
N ASP A 327 3.94 33.54 8.67
CA ASP A 327 5.28 33.84 9.19
C ASP A 327 6.39 33.02 8.49
N LEU A 328 7.62 33.02 9.03
CA LEU A 328 8.80 32.33 8.51
C LEU A 328 9.14 32.70 7.06
N GLY A 329 9.31 34.00 6.84
CA GLY A 329 9.54 34.58 5.53
C GLY A 329 10.67 33.93 4.75
N GLU A 330 11.82 33.65 5.38
CA GLU A 330 12.97 33.01 4.72
C GLU A 330 12.65 31.61 4.16
N ILE A 331 11.81 30.84 4.87
CA ILE A 331 11.38 29.52 4.40
C ILE A 331 10.53 29.67 3.14
N LEU A 332 9.56 30.59 3.16
CA LEU A 332 8.75 30.91 1.98
C LEU A 332 9.61 31.44 0.82
N ASN A 333 10.59 32.31 1.09
CA ASN A 333 11.45 32.87 0.06
C ASN A 333 12.24 31.79 -0.66
N ARG A 334 12.75 30.78 0.05
CA ARG A 334 13.43 29.63 -0.55
C ARG A 334 12.50 28.82 -1.46
N CYS A 335 11.27 28.56 -1.02
CA CYS A 335 10.25 27.89 -1.83
C CYS A 335 10.00 28.67 -3.14
N LEU A 336 9.67 29.97 -3.03
CA LEU A 336 9.41 30.84 -4.18
C LEU A 336 10.63 30.96 -5.10
N GLU A 337 11.83 31.09 -4.54
CA GLU A 337 13.07 31.15 -5.32
C GLU A 337 13.27 29.88 -6.13
N SER A 338 13.11 28.70 -5.53
CA SER A 338 13.23 27.42 -6.24
C SER A 338 12.22 27.30 -7.39
N ILE A 339 10.96 27.72 -7.19
CA ILE A 339 9.92 27.68 -8.21
C ILE A 339 10.28 28.60 -9.39
N PHE A 340 10.53 29.89 -9.12
CA PHE A 340 10.72 30.87 -10.20
C PHE A 340 12.06 30.74 -10.93
N THR A 341 13.07 30.13 -10.30
CA THR A 341 14.40 29.97 -10.91
C THR A 341 14.56 28.64 -11.66
N LEU A 342 13.92 27.55 -11.22
CA LEU A 342 14.13 26.22 -11.80
C LEU A 342 13.04 25.78 -12.76
N SER A 343 11.78 26.17 -12.54
CA SER A 343 10.65 25.62 -13.30
C SER A 343 10.70 26.04 -14.78
N ILE A 344 10.59 25.06 -15.68
CA ILE A 344 10.62 25.30 -17.14
C ILE A 344 9.24 25.31 -17.80
N TYR A 345 8.18 24.94 -17.09
CA TYR A 345 6.82 24.96 -17.62
C TYR A 345 6.42 26.39 -18.04
N PRO A 346 5.86 26.59 -19.25
CA PRO A 346 5.74 27.91 -19.85
C PRO A 346 4.66 28.81 -19.23
N ASP A 347 3.55 28.25 -18.74
CA ASP A 347 2.42 29.05 -18.22
C ASP A 347 2.01 28.62 -16.81
N TYR A 348 2.53 29.32 -15.81
CA TYR A 348 2.11 29.16 -14.43
C TYR A 348 1.98 30.50 -13.70
N GLU A 349 1.13 30.51 -12.68
CA GLU A 349 1.07 31.58 -11.68
C GLU A 349 1.27 30.98 -10.28
N VAL A 350 1.77 31.80 -9.35
CA VAL A 350 1.95 31.45 -7.94
C VAL A 350 1.04 32.37 -7.13
N ILE A 351 0.17 31.75 -6.33
CA ILE A 351 -0.79 32.41 -5.45
C ILE A 351 -0.45 32.03 -4.02
N VAL A 352 0.03 33.02 -3.26
CA VAL A 352 0.29 32.86 -1.83
C VAL A 352 -0.90 33.37 -1.01
N ILE A 353 -1.42 32.55 -0.09
CA ILE A 353 -2.41 33.01 0.88
C ILE A 353 -1.72 33.23 2.23
N ASP A 354 -1.59 34.51 2.59
CA ASP A 354 -1.07 34.94 3.89
C ASP A 354 -2.14 34.78 4.97
N ASN A 355 -2.03 33.72 5.78
CA ASN A 355 -2.94 33.42 6.89
C ASN A 355 -2.59 34.22 8.16
N GLY A 356 -2.50 35.55 8.00
CA GLY A 356 -2.33 36.47 9.11
C GLY A 356 -0.89 36.59 9.63
N SER A 357 0.12 36.56 8.75
CA SER A 357 1.52 36.78 9.15
C SER A 357 1.68 38.11 9.88
N THR A 358 2.49 38.07 10.93
CA THR A 358 2.82 39.18 11.84
C THR A 358 4.27 39.62 11.72
N GLU A 359 5.15 38.75 11.23
CA GLU A 359 6.57 39.07 11.01
C GLU A 359 6.76 40.05 9.85
N SER A 360 7.55 41.11 10.10
CA SER A 360 7.88 42.11 9.07
C SER A 360 8.65 41.50 7.90
N GLU A 361 9.54 40.54 8.18
CA GLU A 361 10.31 39.81 7.17
C GLU A 361 9.40 39.12 6.14
N THR A 362 8.37 38.40 6.60
CA THR A 362 7.40 37.75 5.72
C THR A 362 6.68 38.77 4.82
N GLN A 363 6.26 39.90 5.38
CA GLN A 363 5.61 40.96 4.60
C GLN A 363 6.54 41.60 3.57
N GLU A 364 7.81 41.78 3.90
CA GLU A 364 8.84 42.28 2.99
C GLU A 364 9.07 41.31 1.83
N ILE A 365 9.12 40.01 2.11
CA ILE A 365 9.30 38.95 1.11
C ILE A 365 8.12 38.88 0.14
N LEU A 366 6.88 38.97 0.64
CA LEU A 366 5.68 39.01 -0.21
C LEU A 366 5.70 40.22 -1.17
N LYS A 367 6.05 41.41 -0.65
CA LYS A 367 6.17 42.63 -1.46
C LYS A 367 7.32 42.54 -2.48
N LYS A 368 8.46 41.98 -2.07
CA LYS A 368 9.62 41.72 -2.95
C LYS A 368 9.22 40.85 -4.13
N TRP A 369 8.52 39.74 -3.90
CA TRP A 369 8.07 38.85 -4.98
C TRP A 369 6.98 39.46 -5.86
N GLN A 370 6.05 40.22 -5.28
CA GLN A 370 5.07 40.98 -6.08
C GLN A 370 5.73 41.99 -7.03
N GLN A 371 6.84 42.60 -6.62
CA GLN A 371 7.61 43.52 -7.49
C GLN A 371 8.47 42.77 -8.51
N LYS A 372 9.05 41.63 -8.13
CA LYS A 372 9.94 40.82 -8.97
C LYS A 372 9.18 40.06 -10.06
N GLU A 373 7.99 39.55 -9.74
CA GLU A 373 7.16 38.71 -10.62
C GLU A 373 5.72 39.25 -10.74
N PRO A 374 5.51 40.51 -11.17
CA PRO A 374 4.22 41.19 -11.07
C PRO A 374 3.09 40.56 -11.91
N THR A 375 3.44 39.75 -12.92
CA THR A 375 2.47 39.07 -13.79
C THR A 375 2.15 37.65 -13.33
N ARG A 376 3.08 36.99 -12.62
CA ARG A 376 2.98 35.58 -12.23
C ARG A 376 2.80 35.36 -10.74
N PHE A 377 3.16 36.32 -9.89
CA PHE A 377 3.04 36.21 -8.44
C PHE A 377 1.91 37.10 -7.92
N LYS A 378 1.01 36.49 -7.16
CA LYS A 378 -0.05 37.18 -6.41
C LYS A 378 -0.04 36.70 -4.97
N PHE A 379 -0.37 37.58 -4.05
CA PHE A 379 -0.64 37.17 -2.68
C PHE A 379 -1.92 37.84 -2.15
N TYR A 380 -2.64 37.12 -1.30
CA TYR A 380 -3.86 37.60 -0.67
C TYR A 380 -3.79 37.33 0.83
N ARG A 381 -4.26 38.27 1.64
CA ARG A 381 -4.35 38.08 3.10
C ARG A 381 -5.70 37.47 3.46
N LEU A 382 -5.67 36.43 4.30
CA LEU A 382 -6.84 35.77 4.86
C LEU A 382 -6.60 35.49 6.35
N ASP A 383 -6.93 36.45 7.19
CA ASP A 383 -6.68 36.41 8.64
C ASP A 383 -7.80 35.67 9.38
N ILE A 384 -7.68 34.34 9.43
CA ILE A 384 -8.64 33.41 10.06
C ILE A 384 -7.88 32.40 10.94
N PRO A 385 -8.54 31.72 11.89
CA PRO A 385 -7.97 30.53 12.53
C PRO A 385 -7.49 29.53 11.47
N PHE A 386 -6.32 28.93 11.69
CA PHE A 386 -5.70 28.06 10.69
C PHE A 386 -6.63 26.92 10.30
N ASN A 387 -6.93 26.83 9.01
CA ASN A 387 -7.70 25.78 8.40
C ASN A 387 -7.17 25.60 6.97
N PHE A 388 -6.35 24.57 6.78
CA PHE A 388 -5.67 24.30 5.51
C PHE A 388 -6.66 24.14 4.36
N SER A 389 -7.73 23.37 4.57
CA SER A 389 -8.79 23.16 3.58
C SER A 389 -9.44 24.47 3.15
N LYS A 390 -9.85 25.30 4.12
CA LYS A 390 -10.50 26.60 3.85
C LYS A 390 -9.58 27.55 3.11
N ILE A 391 -8.32 27.66 3.55
CA ILE A 391 -7.33 28.53 2.92
C ILE A 391 -7.11 28.13 1.44
N ASN A 392 -6.98 26.84 1.17
CA ASN A 392 -6.81 26.34 -0.19
C ASN A 392 -8.08 26.52 -1.04
N ASN A 393 -9.27 26.21 -0.50
CA ASN A 393 -10.54 26.46 -1.19
C ASN A 393 -10.72 27.95 -1.55
N ASP A 394 -10.31 28.85 -0.67
CA ASP A 394 -10.34 30.29 -0.91
C ASP A 394 -9.34 30.71 -2.00
N ALA A 395 -8.15 30.10 -2.02
CA ALA A 395 -7.14 30.34 -3.05
C ALA A 395 -7.62 29.90 -4.44
N VAL A 396 -8.28 28.74 -4.54
CA VAL A 396 -8.79 28.19 -5.81
C VAL A 396 -9.76 29.17 -6.49
N ARG A 397 -10.56 29.93 -5.71
CA ARG A 397 -11.47 30.95 -6.26
C ARG A 397 -10.74 32.15 -6.88
N GLN A 398 -9.48 32.38 -6.51
CA GLN A 398 -8.62 33.43 -7.05
C GLN A 398 -7.70 32.91 -8.16
N ALA A 399 -7.58 31.59 -8.30
CA ALA A 399 -6.77 30.92 -9.30
C ALA A 399 -7.38 31.08 -10.70
N THR A 400 -6.53 31.13 -11.72
CA THR A 400 -6.95 31.20 -13.13
C THR A 400 -6.57 29.95 -13.93
N GLY A 401 -5.66 29.12 -13.42
CA GLY A 401 -5.14 27.93 -14.12
C GLY A 401 -6.08 26.73 -14.18
N ASP A 402 -6.09 26.04 -15.30
CA ASP A 402 -6.85 24.79 -15.51
C ASP A 402 -6.32 23.64 -14.63
N TYR A 403 -5.06 23.71 -14.24
CA TYR A 403 -4.47 22.82 -13.24
C TYR A 403 -4.25 23.57 -11.92
N LEU A 404 -4.58 22.91 -10.82
CA LEU A 404 -4.33 23.38 -9.47
C LEU A 404 -3.18 22.57 -8.88
N LEU A 405 -2.15 23.25 -8.38
CA LEU A 405 -1.01 22.63 -7.70
C LEU A 405 -0.93 23.15 -6.27
N PHE A 406 -1.33 22.34 -5.31
CA PHE A 406 -1.22 22.65 -3.88
C PHE A 406 0.19 22.32 -3.39
N LEU A 407 0.80 23.28 -2.70
CA LEU A 407 2.20 23.19 -2.28
C LEU A 407 2.40 23.83 -0.90
N ASN A 408 3.12 23.14 -0.01
CA ASN A 408 3.50 23.73 1.27
C ASN A 408 4.60 24.79 1.11
N ASN A 409 4.58 25.82 1.96
CA ASN A 409 5.54 26.93 1.92
C ASN A 409 6.98 26.53 2.32
N ASP A 410 7.15 25.37 2.94
CA ASP A 410 8.42 24.81 3.39
C ASP A 410 8.95 23.70 2.48
N THR A 411 8.64 23.79 1.19
CA THR A 411 9.18 22.94 0.13
C THR A 411 10.28 23.62 -0.66
N GLU A 412 11.12 22.83 -1.33
CA GLU A 412 12.14 23.29 -2.27
C GLU A 412 12.14 22.37 -3.50
N VAL A 413 11.90 22.97 -4.67
CA VAL A 413 11.98 22.30 -5.96
C VAL A 413 13.44 22.04 -6.30
N ILE A 414 13.77 20.83 -6.77
CA ILE A 414 15.15 20.48 -7.14
C ILE A 414 15.31 20.01 -8.59
N HIS A 415 14.21 19.84 -9.33
CA HIS A 415 14.24 19.46 -10.75
C HIS A 415 13.41 20.43 -11.62
N PRO A 416 13.92 20.82 -12.80
CA PRO A 416 13.27 21.86 -13.62
C PRO A 416 11.95 21.42 -14.26
N ASP A 417 11.83 20.17 -14.69
CA ASP A 417 10.68 19.62 -15.43
C ASP A 417 9.56 19.07 -14.52
N TRP A 418 9.57 19.43 -13.24
CA TRP A 418 8.64 18.89 -12.23
C TRP A 418 7.17 19.20 -12.55
N ILE A 419 6.84 20.42 -12.99
CA ILE A 419 5.48 20.81 -13.39
C ILE A 419 5.08 20.06 -14.67
N ASP A 420 5.97 20.00 -15.67
CA ASP A 420 5.73 19.26 -16.92
C ASP A 420 5.36 17.81 -16.61
N ALA A 421 6.18 17.10 -15.83
CA ALA A 421 5.95 15.72 -15.43
C ALA A 421 4.61 15.51 -14.70
N MET A 422 4.19 16.46 -13.86
CA MET A 422 2.88 16.38 -13.21
C MET A 422 1.74 16.62 -14.20
N VAL A 423 1.87 17.59 -15.13
CA VAL A 423 0.87 17.89 -16.16
C VAL A 423 0.71 16.75 -17.17
N GLU A 424 1.81 16.10 -17.56
CA GLU A 424 1.82 14.90 -18.43
C GLU A 424 0.80 13.85 -17.98
N GLN A 425 0.65 13.72 -16.66
CA GLN A 425 -0.26 12.77 -16.05
C GLN A 425 -1.60 13.39 -15.68
N ALA A 426 -1.62 14.60 -15.12
CA ALA A 426 -2.84 15.28 -14.70
C ALA A 426 -3.76 15.61 -15.90
N GLN A 427 -3.26 15.68 -17.13
CA GLN A 427 -4.11 15.84 -18.31
C GLN A 427 -4.92 14.58 -18.64
N ARG A 428 -4.52 13.40 -18.16
CA ARG A 428 -5.17 12.13 -18.50
C ARG A 428 -6.54 12.06 -17.82
N PRO A 429 -7.64 11.84 -18.55
CA PRO A 429 -9.00 11.92 -17.99
C PRO A 429 -9.25 10.99 -16.80
N SER A 430 -8.58 9.84 -16.74
CA SER A 430 -8.70 8.85 -15.66
C SER A 430 -7.92 9.20 -14.38
N ILE A 431 -7.12 10.28 -14.38
CA ILE A 431 -6.30 10.68 -13.24
C ILE A 431 -6.99 11.80 -12.46
N GLY A 432 -7.06 11.66 -11.14
CA GLY A 432 -7.66 12.63 -10.22
C GLY A 432 -6.62 13.51 -9.55
N ALA A 433 -5.65 12.91 -8.87
CA ALA A 433 -4.54 13.59 -8.22
C ALA A 433 -3.18 13.01 -8.62
N VAL A 434 -2.17 13.88 -8.67
CA VAL A 434 -0.77 13.56 -8.96
C VAL A 434 0.09 14.06 -7.82
N GLY A 435 0.85 13.16 -7.18
CA GLY A 435 1.75 13.45 -6.07
C GLY A 435 3.23 13.32 -6.44
N ALA A 436 4.08 13.99 -5.68
CA ALA A 436 5.54 13.98 -5.81
C ALA A 436 6.23 13.06 -4.79
N LEU A 437 7.51 12.74 -5.01
CA LEU A 437 8.41 12.23 -3.98
C LEU A 437 8.89 13.39 -3.10
N LEU A 438 8.61 13.31 -1.81
CA LEU A 438 9.13 14.26 -0.83
C LEU A 438 10.24 13.62 -0.01
N ARG A 439 11.33 14.37 0.13
CA ARG A 439 12.49 13.97 0.92
C ARG A 439 12.75 14.98 2.02
N TYR A 440 13.27 14.48 3.12
CA TYR A 440 13.92 15.33 4.11
C TYR A 440 15.23 15.92 3.54
N PRO A 441 15.80 16.96 4.17
CA PRO A 441 17.05 17.56 3.72
C PRO A 441 18.26 16.61 3.72
N ASP A 442 18.22 15.55 4.53
CA ASP A 442 19.21 14.47 4.57
C ASP A 442 18.98 13.39 3.48
N LYS A 443 18.04 13.65 2.55
CA LYS A 443 17.66 12.82 1.40
C LYS A 443 16.90 11.54 1.73
N ILE A 444 16.55 11.34 2.99
CA ILE A 444 15.68 10.23 3.41
C ILE A 444 14.26 10.47 2.88
N VAL A 445 13.58 9.38 2.48
CA VAL A 445 12.19 9.43 2.01
C VAL A 445 11.27 9.87 3.14
N GLN A 446 10.47 10.90 2.86
CA GLN A 446 9.39 11.34 3.73
C GLN A 446 8.03 10.88 3.20
N HIS A 447 7.82 10.95 1.89
CA HIS A 447 6.58 10.54 1.24
C HIS A 447 6.84 9.93 -0.14
N ALA A 448 6.37 8.70 -0.33
CA ALA A 448 6.34 8.01 -1.61
C ALA A 448 4.94 7.43 -1.92
N GLY A 449 3.89 8.19 -1.62
CA GLY A 449 2.48 7.72 -1.56
C GLY A 449 1.91 7.74 -0.14
N VAL A 450 0.59 7.60 -0.01
CA VAL A 450 -0.12 7.45 1.28
C VAL A 450 -0.90 6.14 1.25
N VAL A 451 -0.76 5.36 2.33
CA VAL A 451 -1.51 4.13 2.56
C VAL A 451 -2.58 4.39 3.63
N VAL A 452 -3.81 4.01 3.34
CA VAL A 452 -4.93 4.06 4.28
C VAL A 452 -4.89 2.82 5.17
N GLY A 453 -5.21 3.02 6.45
CA GLY A 453 -5.17 2.01 7.49
C GLY A 453 -3.92 2.06 8.38
N ILE A 454 -2.81 2.67 7.92
CA ILE A 454 -1.60 2.78 8.75
C ILE A 454 -1.80 3.79 9.89
N GLY A 455 -1.45 3.38 11.11
CA GLY A 455 -1.55 4.21 12.31
C GLY A 455 -3.01 4.58 12.65
N HIS A 456 -3.29 5.86 12.91
CA HIS A 456 -4.64 6.29 13.30
C HIS A 456 -5.67 6.29 12.17
N PHE A 457 -5.24 6.47 10.92
CA PHE A 457 -6.14 6.40 9.76
C PHE A 457 -5.36 6.21 8.45
N ALA A 458 -4.27 6.96 8.24
CA ALA A 458 -3.43 6.85 7.05
C ALA A 458 -2.01 7.38 7.38
N ALA A 459 -1.00 6.89 6.65
CA ALA A 459 0.38 7.36 6.80
C ALA A 459 1.14 7.37 5.47
N HIS A 460 2.23 8.13 5.43
CA HIS A 460 3.12 8.15 4.27
C HIS A 460 3.84 6.81 4.09
N SER A 461 3.81 6.31 2.86
CA SER A 461 4.48 5.09 2.42
C SER A 461 6.00 5.25 2.41
N HIS A 462 6.74 4.19 2.78
CA HIS A 462 8.21 4.11 2.78
C HIS A 462 8.91 5.24 3.55
N ARG A 463 8.23 5.87 4.50
CA ARG A 463 8.84 6.90 5.37
C ARG A 463 10.09 6.33 6.04
N MET A 464 11.16 7.11 6.07
CA MET A 464 12.48 6.75 6.58
C MET A 464 13.32 5.81 5.68
N ALA A 465 12.84 5.43 4.50
CA ALA A 465 13.64 4.68 3.54
C ALA A 465 14.82 5.52 3.02
N LEU A 466 15.95 4.86 2.76
CA LEU A 466 17.15 5.50 2.20
C LEU A 466 16.92 5.90 0.74
N GLU A 467 17.66 6.89 0.25
CA GLU A 467 17.59 7.34 -1.15
C GLU A 467 17.87 6.21 -2.16
N THR A 468 18.70 5.23 -1.79
CA THR A 468 19.05 4.09 -2.64
C THR A 468 18.07 2.92 -2.55
N ASP A 469 17.13 2.96 -1.61
CA ASP A 469 16.17 1.89 -1.40
C ASP A 469 15.07 1.94 -2.48
N PRO A 470 14.93 0.90 -3.31
CA PRO A 470 13.87 0.85 -4.32
C PRO A 470 12.46 0.76 -3.70
N GLY A 471 12.37 0.45 -2.40
CA GLY A 471 11.14 0.17 -1.69
C GLY A 471 10.53 -1.17 -2.07
N TYR A 472 9.39 -1.47 -1.46
CA TYR A 472 8.63 -2.71 -1.69
C TYR A 472 8.37 -2.92 -3.18
N TYR A 473 8.98 -3.96 -3.76
CA TYR A 473 8.95 -4.29 -5.19
C TYR A 473 9.16 -3.06 -6.12
N GLY A 474 10.06 -2.15 -5.76
CA GLY A 474 10.42 -0.99 -6.59
C GLY A 474 9.41 0.16 -6.56
N GLN A 475 8.52 0.23 -5.57
CA GLN A 475 7.49 1.29 -5.47
C GLN A 475 8.06 2.70 -5.32
N VAL A 476 9.20 2.89 -4.65
CA VAL A 476 9.79 4.23 -4.44
C VAL A 476 10.34 4.81 -5.74
N ILE A 477 10.77 3.95 -6.66
CA ILE A 477 11.42 4.32 -7.93
C ILE A 477 10.50 4.23 -9.16
N SER A 478 9.25 3.80 -8.97
CA SER A 478 8.28 3.55 -10.06
C SER A 478 7.03 4.42 -9.90
N ILE A 479 6.43 4.84 -11.02
CA ILE A 479 5.11 5.46 -10.96
C ILE A 479 4.15 4.42 -10.40
N SER A 480 3.38 4.80 -9.38
CA SER A 480 2.49 3.87 -8.68
C SER A 480 1.15 4.54 -8.40
N ASN A 481 0.06 3.78 -8.53
CA ASN A 481 -1.22 4.15 -7.97
C ASN A 481 -1.16 4.08 -6.44
N TYR A 482 -1.83 5.02 -5.78
CA TYR A 482 -2.12 5.00 -4.36
C TYR A 482 -3.55 5.47 -4.14
N SER A 483 -4.17 5.07 -3.03
CA SER A 483 -5.47 5.60 -2.64
C SER A 483 -5.39 7.09 -2.33
N ALA A 484 -4.25 7.57 -1.81
CA ALA A 484 -4.02 8.98 -1.58
C ALA A 484 -2.56 9.42 -1.82
N VAL A 485 -2.41 10.72 -2.09
CA VAL A 485 -1.13 11.45 -2.12
C VAL A 485 -1.28 12.72 -1.29
N THR A 486 -0.16 13.35 -0.90
CA THR A 486 -0.22 14.48 0.03
C THR A 486 -0.30 15.85 -0.66
N ALA A 487 -1.07 16.77 -0.07
CA ALA A 487 -1.15 18.16 -0.53
C ALA A 487 0.09 19.01 -0.20
N ALA A 488 1.13 18.43 0.41
CA ALA A 488 2.44 19.09 0.47
C ALA A 488 3.04 19.31 -0.93
N CYS A 489 2.67 18.47 -1.91
CA CYS A 489 2.82 18.72 -3.34
C CYS A 489 1.82 17.84 -4.13
N LEU A 490 0.67 18.41 -4.50
CA LEU A 490 -0.43 17.70 -5.19
C LEU A 490 -0.93 18.53 -6.36
N MET A 491 -0.99 17.92 -7.55
CA MET A 491 -1.63 18.51 -8.73
C MET A 491 -2.94 17.79 -9.08
N CYS A 492 -3.95 18.56 -9.47
CA CYS A 492 -5.19 18.05 -10.07
C CYS A 492 -5.74 19.03 -11.12
N ARG A 493 -6.70 18.58 -11.94
CA ARG A 493 -7.47 19.48 -12.82
C ARG A 493 -8.45 20.29 -11.97
N ARG A 494 -8.63 21.58 -12.28
CA ARG A 494 -9.63 22.44 -11.60
C ARG A 494 -11.02 21.82 -11.65
N GLU A 495 -11.46 21.37 -12.83
CA GLU A 495 -12.79 20.79 -13.02
C GLU A 495 -13.04 19.57 -12.10
N VAL A 496 -12.00 18.76 -11.87
CA VAL A 496 -12.06 17.58 -11.01
C VAL A 496 -12.10 17.97 -9.53
N PHE A 497 -11.31 18.98 -9.14
CA PHE A 497 -11.36 19.54 -7.79
C PHE A 497 -12.75 20.08 -7.45
N GLU A 498 -13.33 20.85 -8.36
CA GLU A 498 -14.66 21.44 -8.21
C GLU A 498 -15.76 20.38 -8.22
N GLN A 499 -15.65 19.34 -9.05
CA GLN A 499 -16.60 18.24 -9.13
C GLN A 499 -16.80 17.53 -7.79
N VAL A 500 -15.74 17.31 -7.02
CA VAL A 500 -15.81 16.66 -5.70
C VAL A 500 -16.01 17.62 -4.53
N GLY A 501 -16.22 18.92 -4.82
CA GLY A 501 -16.45 19.95 -3.80
C GLY A 501 -15.19 20.40 -3.05
N GLY A 502 -14.00 20.14 -3.58
CA GLY A 502 -12.72 20.54 -3.00
C GLY A 502 -12.38 19.88 -1.66
N PHE A 503 -11.52 20.55 -0.90
CA PHE A 503 -11.13 20.09 0.44
C PHE A 503 -12.25 20.30 1.45
N ASP A 504 -12.45 19.36 2.37
CA ASP A 504 -13.44 19.53 3.44
C ASP A 504 -12.89 20.45 4.54
N GLU A 505 -13.58 21.57 4.77
CA GLU A 505 -13.24 22.55 5.81
C GLU A 505 -13.41 22.03 7.25
N GLN A 506 -14.07 20.89 7.46
CA GLN A 506 -14.10 20.20 8.77
C GLN A 506 -12.76 19.52 9.10
N LEU A 507 -11.95 19.22 8.07
CA LEU A 507 -10.61 18.66 8.20
C LEU A 507 -9.58 19.79 8.12
N ALA A 508 -9.52 20.61 9.18
CA ALA A 508 -8.73 21.83 9.21
C ALA A 508 -7.22 21.58 9.11
N VAL A 509 -6.73 20.44 9.61
CA VAL A 509 -5.30 20.19 9.79
C VAL A 509 -4.86 18.84 9.25
N ALA A 510 -5.46 17.74 9.70
CA ALA A 510 -5.08 16.39 9.26
C ALA A 510 -6.07 15.84 8.22
N TYR A 511 -5.55 14.95 7.37
CA TYR A 511 -6.31 14.11 6.42
C TYR A 511 -7.16 14.84 5.37
N ASN A 512 -7.06 16.15 5.22
CA ASN A 512 -7.77 16.90 4.17
C ASN A 512 -7.41 16.42 2.75
N ASP A 513 -6.14 16.14 2.51
CA ASP A 513 -5.61 15.60 1.27
C ASP A 513 -6.03 14.16 1.03
N VAL A 514 -6.04 13.34 2.09
CA VAL A 514 -6.53 11.96 2.06
C VAL A 514 -8.03 11.92 1.74
N ASP A 515 -8.87 12.71 2.43
CA ASP A 515 -10.31 12.82 2.14
C ASP A 515 -10.56 13.26 0.70
N PHE A 516 -9.83 14.27 0.22
CA PHE A 516 -9.92 14.71 -1.16
C PHE A 516 -9.56 13.59 -2.15
N CYS A 517 -8.44 12.90 -1.94
CA CYS A 517 -8.03 11.78 -2.78
C CYS A 517 -9.06 10.64 -2.80
N LEU A 518 -9.65 10.31 -1.65
CA LEU A 518 -10.67 9.25 -1.57
C LEU A 518 -11.98 9.66 -2.26
N LYS A 519 -12.40 10.93 -2.20
CA LYS A 519 -13.52 11.43 -3.01
C LYS A 519 -13.27 11.25 -4.51
N LEU A 520 -12.02 11.44 -4.96
CA LEU A 520 -11.64 11.21 -6.36
C LEU A 520 -11.77 9.74 -6.75
N VAL A 521 -11.31 8.82 -5.89
CA VAL A 521 -11.45 7.38 -6.11
C VAL A 521 -12.92 6.98 -6.21
N GLU A 522 -13.80 7.52 -5.36
CA GLU A 522 -15.25 7.26 -5.44
C GLU A 522 -15.91 7.75 -6.74
N GLN A 523 -15.31 8.73 -7.42
CA GLN A 523 -15.76 9.20 -8.73
C GLN A 523 -15.15 8.40 -9.90
N GLY A 524 -14.38 7.35 -9.61
CA GLY A 524 -13.72 6.51 -10.61
C GLY A 524 -12.39 7.08 -11.12
N TYR A 525 -11.85 8.13 -10.50
CA TYR A 525 -10.51 8.60 -10.79
C TYR A 525 -9.45 7.78 -10.07
N ARG A 526 -8.22 7.83 -10.57
CA ARG A 526 -7.06 7.20 -9.94
C ARG A 526 -6.09 8.28 -9.46
N ASN A 527 -5.50 8.08 -8.29
CA ASN A 527 -4.41 8.93 -7.82
C ASN A 527 -3.08 8.25 -8.11
N ILE A 528 -2.07 9.04 -8.45
CA ILE A 528 -0.75 8.52 -8.84
C ILE A 528 0.37 9.28 -8.13
N TYR A 529 1.44 8.56 -7.85
CA TYR A 529 2.69 9.06 -7.29
C TYR A 529 3.79 9.05 -8.37
N LEU A 530 4.58 10.12 -8.45
CA LEU A 530 5.69 10.27 -9.40
C LEU A 530 7.05 10.25 -8.69
N PRO A 531 7.88 9.21 -8.91
CA PRO A 531 9.16 9.05 -8.22
C PRO A 531 10.27 10.01 -8.69
N HIS A 532 10.10 10.58 -9.89
CA HIS A 532 11.05 11.47 -10.54
C HIS A 532 10.73 12.96 -10.33
N VAL A 533 9.55 13.26 -9.79
CA VAL A 533 9.19 14.60 -9.33
C VAL A 533 9.60 14.66 -7.86
N VAL A 534 10.81 15.19 -7.61
CA VAL A 534 11.40 15.19 -6.26
C VAL A 534 11.46 16.61 -5.71
N LEU A 535 11.02 16.78 -4.47
CA LEU A 535 11.16 18.02 -3.72
C LEU A 535 11.75 17.72 -2.33
N TYR A 536 12.51 18.68 -1.79
CA TYR A 536 12.78 18.68 -0.35
C TYR A 536 11.59 19.29 0.38
N HIS A 537 11.22 18.69 1.51
CA HIS A 537 10.20 19.21 2.41
C HIS A 537 10.76 19.26 3.83
N TYR A 538 10.76 20.45 4.41
CA TYR A 538 11.48 20.74 5.66
C TYR A 538 10.65 20.46 6.92
N GLU A 539 9.41 19.98 6.75
CA GLU A 539 8.37 19.52 7.69
C GLU A 539 8.20 20.32 8.99
N SER A 540 6.97 20.78 9.22
CA SER A 540 6.50 21.29 10.51
C SER A 540 7.33 22.42 11.12
N LYS A 541 8.18 23.10 10.33
CA LYS A 541 8.95 24.26 10.80
C LYS A 541 8.06 25.45 11.16
N SER A 542 6.99 25.67 10.41
CA SER A 542 6.01 26.75 10.66
C SER A 542 4.94 26.39 11.68
N ARG A 543 4.62 25.10 11.85
CA ARG A 543 3.43 24.66 12.60
C ARG A 543 3.73 23.93 13.92
N GLY A 544 4.83 23.19 14.00
CA GLY A 544 5.12 22.25 15.08
C GLY A 544 4.20 21.01 15.10
N TYR A 545 4.39 20.13 16.09
CA TYR A 545 3.65 18.88 16.26
C TYR A 545 2.33 19.05 17.05
N ASP A 546 1.42 18.08 16.93
CA ASP A 546 0.12 18.04 17.65
C ASP A 546 0.26 17.51 19.08
N THR A 547 1.04 18.22 19.90
CA THR A 547 1.41 17.78 21.26
C THR A 547 0.62 18.45 22.38
N THR A 548 -0.23 19.43 22.08
CA THR A 548 -1.08 20.10 23.08
C THR A 548 -2.47 19.44 23.17
N PRO A 549 -3.15 19.49 24.34
CA PRO A 549 -4.47 18.86 24.51
C PRO A 549 -5.50 19.28 23.45
N ASP A 550 -5.61 20.57 23.15
CA ASP A 550 -6.55 21.08 22.13
C ASP A 550 -6.22 20.56 20.72
N LYS A 551 -4.93 20.46 20.37
CA LYS A 551 -4.47 19.93 19.08
C LYS A 551 -4.77 18.45 18.95
N LEU A 552 -4.55 17.67 20.02
CA LEU A 552 -4.88 16.26 20.07
C LEU A 552 -6.40 16.03 19.99
N GLN A 553 -7.20 16.83 20.71
CA GLN A 553 -8.65 16.75 20.65
C GLN A 553 -9.17 16.99 19.22
N ARG A 554 -8.70 18.05 18.56
CA ARG A 554 -9.01 18.33 17.15
C ARG A 554 -8.59 17.16 16.25
N PHE A 555 -7.36 16.67 16.40
CA PHE A 555 -6.85 15.54 15.61
C PHE A 555 -7.75 14.31 15.76
N MET A 556 -8.18 13.96 16.97
CA MET A 556 -9.08 12.83 17.20
C MET A 556 -10.49 13.05 16.61
N GLN A 557 -10.97 14.29 16.55
CA GLN A 557 -12.20 14.62 15.83
C GLN A 557 -12.05 14.40 14.33
N GLU A 558 -10.94 14.84 13.73
CA GLU A 558 -10.64 14.62 12.31
C GLU A 558 -10.52 13.11 11.99
N VAL A 559 -9.85 12.33 12.86
CA VAL A 559 -9.82 10.85 12.76
C VAL A 559 -11.24 10.27 12.79
N THR A 560 -12.10 10.77 13.68
CA THR A 560 -13.49 10.29 13.79
C THR A 560 -14.27 10.56 12.51
N ILE A 561 -14.13 11.75 11.93
CA ILE A 561 -14.75 12.12 10.65
C ILE A 561 -14.28 11.17 9.54
N MET A 562 -12.97 10.95 9.45
CA MET A 562 -12.38 10.08 8.42
C MET A 562 -12.89 8.64 8.57
N ARG A 563 -12.91 8.08 9.78
CA ARG A 563 -13.42 6.73 10.02
C ARG A 563 -14.90 6.60 9.70
N GLN A 564 -15.73 7.57 10.09
CA GLN A 564 -17.17 7.55 9.78
C GLN A 564 -17.45 7.51 8.28
N ARG A 565 -16.62 8.16 7.45
CA ARG A 565 -16.83 8.26 6.00
C ARG A 565 -16.14 7.14 5.22
N TRP A 566 -14.94 6.77 5.64
CA TRP A 566 -13.97 6.05 4.82
C TRP A 566 -13.51 4.74 5.47
N GLN A 567 -14.24 4.20 6.44
CA GLN A 567 -13.88 2.94 7.12
C GLN A 567 -13.56 1.80 6.14
N ARG A 568 -14.30 1.67 5.04
CA ARG A 568 -14.04 0.63 4.03
C ARG A 568 -12.64 0.66 3.43
N TYR A 569 -12.02 1.84 3.30
CA TYR A 569 -10.65 1.98 2.79
C TYR A 569 -9.59 1.66 3.85
N VAL A 570 -9.96 1.78 5.13
CA VAL A 570 -9.14 1.30 6.24
C VAL A 570 -9.18 -0.22 6.33
N ASP A 571 -10.35 -0.81 6.05
CA ASP A 571 -10.52 -2.26 6.03
C ASP A 571 -9.86 -2.89 4.79
N HIS A 572 -9.91 -2.19 3.66
CA HIS A 572 -9.37 -2.62 2.37
C HIS A 572 -8.95 -1.41 1.51
N ASP A 573 -7.66 -1.04 1.55
CA ASP A 573 -7.07 -0.07 0.62
C ASP A 573 -6.71 -0.81 -0.69
N PRO A 574 -7.34 -0.50 -1.84
CA PRO A 574 -7.10 -1.23 -3.09
C PRO A 574 -5.66 -1.14 -3.59
N CYS A 575 -4.89 -0.12 -3.17
CA CYS A 575 -3.50 0.04 -3.54
C CYS A 575 -2.53 -0.64 -2.54
N TYR A 576 -3.04 -1.36 -1.55
CA TYR A 576 -2.24 -1.99 -0.49
C TYR A 576 -2.75 -3.40 -0.16
N ASN A 577 -1.86 -4.39 -0.10
CA ASN A 577 -2.28 -5.76 0.14
C ASN A 577 -2.66 -5.99 1.63
N PRO A 578 -3.79 -6.67 1.93
CA PRO A 578 -4.24 -6.88 3.30
C PRO A 578 -3.31 -7.77 4.15
N ASN A 579 -2.40 -8.53 3.54
CA ASN A 579 -1.39 -9.34 4.22
C ASN A 579 -0.16 -8.54 4.68
N LEU A 580 -0.10 -7.24 4.39
CA LEU A 580 0.99 -6.36 4.80
C LEU A 580 0.60 -5.55 6.05
N THR A 581 1.61 -5.15 6.82
CA THR A 581 1.43 -4.53 8.13
C THR A 581 0.86 -3.12 8.06
N LEU A 582 -0.16 -2.86 8.88
CA LEU A 582 -0.70 -1.52 9.11
C LEU A 582 -0.06 -0.81 10.32
N SER A 583 0.90 -1.44 10.99
CA SER A 583 1.58 -0.85 12.15
C SER A 583 2.78 0.03 11.79
N SER A 584 3.32 -0.11 10.58
CA SER A 584 4.47 0.69 10.12
C SER A 584 4.51 0.84 8.60
N SER A 585 5.25 1.82 8.11
CA SER A 585 5.36 2.13 6.66
C SER A 585 6.37 1.25 5.91
N ASN A 586 6.80 0.12 6.47
CA ASN A 586 7.91 -0.68 5.94
C ASN A 586 7.49 -1.86 5.04
N TYR A 587 6.18 -2.09 4.83
CA TYR A 587 5.66 -3.22 4.05
C TYR A 587 6.09 -4.59 4.58
N GLY A 588 6.32 -4.70 5.89
CA GLY A 588 6.49 -5.98 6.57
C GLY A 588 5.20 -6.80 6.53
N LEU A 589 5.31 -8.09 6.86
CA LEU A 589 4.15 -8.97 6.97
C LEU A 589 3.22 -8.50 8.10
N ARG A 590 1.92 -8.58 7.86
CA ARG A 590 0.92 -8.39 8.91
C ARG A 590 1.00 -9.57 9.86
N GLN A 591 1.36 -9.29 11.11
CA GLN A 591 1.27 -10.27 12.19
C GLN A 591 -0.14 -10.23 12.75
N PHE A 592 -0.82 -11.37 12.69
CA PHE A 592 -2.09 -11.53 13.37
C PHE A 592 -1.81 -12.18 14.72
N ALA A 593 -1.83 -11.37 15.77
CA ALA A 593 -1.87 -11.93 17.12
C ALA A 593 -3.24 -12.59 17.32
N GLU A 594 -3.28 -13.93 17.33
CA GLU A 594 -4.40 -14.66 17.91
C GLU A 594 -4.40 -14.39 19.41
N VAL A 595 -5.45 -13.74 19.87
CA VAL A 595 -5.62 -13.42 21.28
C VAL A 595 -6.68 -14.34 21.85
N GLU A 596 -6.31 -15.04 22.92
CA GLU A 596 -7.18 -15.90 23.69
C GLU A 596 -7.34 -15.32 25.09
N ILE A 597 -8.57 -15.18 25.57
CA ILE A 597 -8.84 -14.82 26.97
C ILE A 597 -8.71 -16.09 27.79
N SER A 598 -7.58 -16.22 28.49
CA SER A 598 -7.25 -17.42 29.26
C SER A 598 -7.88 -17.46 30.66
N ASP A 599 -8.19 -16.29 31.25
CA ASP A 599 -8.86 -16.17 32.54
C ASP A 599 -9.52 -14.81 32.68
N VAL A 600 -10.71 -14.79 33.27
CA VAL A 600 -11.38 -13.58 33.79
C VAL A 600 -11.77 -13.89 35.22
N SER A 601 -11.11 -13.27 36.18
CA SER A 601 -11.33 -13.55 37.59
C SER A 601 -11.57 -12.28 38.40
N LEU A 602 -12.47 -12.39 39.37
CA LEU A 602 -12.82 -11.31 40.30
C LEU A 602 -12.23 -11.63 41.66
N LYS A 603 -11.61 -10.62 42.27
CA LYS A 603 -11.12 -10.67 43.64
C LYS A 603 -11.07 -9.25 44.17
N PHE A 604 -11.96 -8.96 45.10
CA PHE A 604 -12.05 -7.66 45.76
C PHE A 604 -11.96 -7.79 47.28
N ASP A 605 -11.74 -6.66 47.95
CA ASP A 605 -11.81 -6.54 49.40
C ASP A 605 -13.23 -6.13 49.79
N ASP A 606 -13.99 -7.06 50.36
CA ASP A 606 -15.38 -6.87 50.78
C ASP A 606 -15.54 -5.83 51.90
N GLN A 607 -14.45 -5.33 52.50
CA GLN A 607 -14.48 -4.20 53.42
C GLN A 607 -14.52 -2.85 52.70
N VAL A 608 -14.15 -2.81 51.42
CA VAL A 608 -13.98 -1.59 50.62
C VAL A 608 -14.97 -1.54 49.46
N LEU A 609 -15.17 -2.66 48.77
CA LEU A 609 -16.09 -2.80 47.65
C LEU A 609 -17.29 -3.66 48.06
N ASP A 610 -18.47 -3.28 47.59
CA ASP A 610 -19.72 -3.99 47.86
C ASP A 610 -19.89 -5.16 46.90
N ASN A 611 -19.78 -4.89 45.60
CA ASN A 611 -19.84 -5.91 44.56
C ASN A 611 -19.22 -5.40 43.24
N CYS A 612 -18.88 -6.31 42.33
CA CYS A 612 -18.31 -5.95 41.04
C CYS A 612 -18.53 -7.04 39.97
N SER A 613 -18.33 -6.67 38.72
CA SER A 613 -18.25 -7.60 37.61
C SER A 613 -17.37 -7.08 36.48
N ILE A 614 -16.73 -8.00 35.77
CA ILE A 614 -16.14 -7.80 34.45
C ILE A 614 -16.95 -8.69 33.51
N ASP A 615 -17.69 -8.08 32.57
CA ASP A 615 -18.41 -8.82 31.54
C ASP A 615 -17.39 -9.54 30.63
N GLU A 616 -17.80 -10.60 29.94
CA GLU A 616 -16.92 -11.35 29.04
C GLU A 616 -16.28 -10.40 28.01
N PRO A 617 -14.94 -10.26 28.00
CA PRO A 617 -14.28 -9.33 27.10
C PRO A 617 -14.47 -9.75 25.64
N GLU A 618 -14.72 -8.78 24.76
CA GLU A 618 -14.87 -9.05 23.32
C GLU A 618 -13.54 -8.76 22.61
N ILE A 619 -12.95 -9.76 21.95
CA ILE A 619 -11.79 -9.55 21.06
C ILE A 619 -12.31 -9.20 19.67
N LYS A 620 -11.81 -8.11 19.10
CA LYS A 620 -12.09 -7.69 17.72
C LYS A 620 -10.79 -7.31 17.05
N ILE A 621 -10.63 -7.72 15.80
CA ILE A 621 -9.53 -7.24 14.97
C ILE A 621 -10.02 -5.97 14.30
N TYR A 622 -9.37 -4.85 14.58
CA TYR A 622 -9.67 -3.57 13.96
C TYR A 622 -8.39 -3.04 13.33
N THR A 623 -8.41 -2.70 12.04
CA THR A 623 -7.24 -2.24 11.27
C THR A 623 -6.00 -3.14 11.41
N GLY A 624 -6.19 -4.46 11.56
CA GLY A 624 -5.09 -5.41 11.75
C GLY A 624 -4.43 -5.41 13.11
N ILE A 625 -4.99 -4.65 14.04
CA ILE A 625 -4.61 -4.64 15.43
C ILE A 625 -5.66 -5.45 16.19
N SER A 626 -5.23 -6.49 16.90
CA SER A 626 -6.09 -7.15 17.87
C SER A 626 -6.44 -6.14 18.96
N GLN A 627 -7.73 -5.88 19.14
CA GLN A 627 -8.28 -5.05 20.20
C GLN A 627 -9.10 -5.93 21.13
N ILE A 628 -9.10 -5.56 22.41
CA ILE A 628 -9.99 -6.16 23.40
C ILE A 628 -10.89 -5.08 23.99
N ARG A 629 -12.18 -5.36 24.05
CA ARG A 629 -13.17 -4.48 24.68
C ARG A 629 -13.55 -5.04 26.04
N PHE A 630 -13.38 -4.21 27.06
CA PHE A 630 -13.84 -4.48 28.42
C PHE A 630 -15.15 -3.75 28.69
N LYS A 631 -16.05 -4.43 29.38
CA LYS A 631 -17.24 -3.85 30.01
C LYS A 631 -17.39 -4.45 31.39
N GLY A 632 -18.03 -3.74 32.29
CA GLY A 632 -18.29 -4.23 33.63
C GLY A 632 -18.86 -3.15 34.51
N TRP A 633 -18.84 -3.40 35.82
CA TRP A 633 -19.32 -2.47 36.83
C TRP A 633 -18.68 -2.76 38.19
N VAL A 634 -18.65 -1.75 39.06
CA VAL A 634 -18.09 -1.87 40.42
C VAL A 634 -18.79 -0.91 41.38
N LEU A 635 -19.15 -1.41 42.57
CA LEU A 635 -19.81 -0.67 43.62
C LEU A 635 -18.91 -0.62 44.86
N GLY A 636 -18.80 0.56 45.48
CA GLY A 636 -18.11 0.73 46.76
C GLY A 636 -19.06 0.55 47.94
N GLN A 637 -18.54 0.10 49.09
CA GLN A 637 -19.31 -0.13 50.31
C GLN A 637 -19.77 1.18 50.96
N GLN A 638 -18.82 2.10 51.20
CA GLN A 638 -19.06 3.38 51.87
C GLN A 638 -18.78 4.56 50.95
N GLU A 639 -17.69 4.46 50.17
CA GLU A 639 -17.25 5.49 49.23
C GLU A 639 -17.70 5.16 47.81
N LYS A 640 -18.05 6.18 47.04
CA LYS A 640 -18.45 6.02 45.64
C LYS A 640 -17.22 5.75 44.76
N VAL A 641 -17.32 4.78 43.85
CA VAL A 641 -16.33 4.58 42.80
C VAL A 641 -16.48 5.69 41.75
N THR A 642 -15.40 6.41 41.46
CA THR A 642 -15.36 7.50 40.48
C THR A 642 -14.75 7.06 39.16
N ALA A 643 -13.80 6.12 39.19
CA ALA A 643 -13.13 5.57 38.01
C ALA A 643 -12.66 4.13 38.21
N VAL A 644 -12.26 3.49 37.12
CA VAL A 644 -11.61 2.18 37.06
C VAL A 644 -10.29 2.33 36.33
N GLN A 645 -9.20 1.86 36.92
CA GLN A 645 -7.90 1.78 36.29
C GLN A 645 -7.60 0.36 35.82
N ILE A 646 -7.09 0.24 34.59
CA ILE A 646 -6.50 -0.98 34.04
C ILE A 646 -4.99 -0.86 34.19
N ILE A 647 -4.37 -1.85 34.82
CA ILE A 647 -2.94 -1.89 35.15
C ILE A 647 -2.29 -3.06 34.41
N GLY A 648 -1.14 -2.81 33.80
CA GLY A 648 -0.36 -3.85 33.10
C GLY A 648 0.57 -4.66 34.01
N ASN A 649 1.26 -5.64 33.39
CA ASN A 649 2.20 -6.57 34.03
C ASN A 649 3.28 -5.92 34.92
N HIS A 650 3.69 -4.68 34.65
CA HIS A 650 4.73 -3.98 35.40
C HIS A 650 4.18 -2.96 36.40
N GLY A 651 2.88 -3.01 36.68
CA GLY A 651 2.21 -2.12 37.64
C GLY A 651 1.92 -0.71 37.10
N GLN A 652 2.15 -0.47 35.80
CA GLN A 652 1.81 0.79 35.16
C GLN A 652 0.31 0.88 34.87
N VAL A 653 -0.29 2.03 35.15
CA VAL A 653 -1.68 2.32 34.74
C VAL A 653 -1.71 2.49 33.23
N ILE A 654 -2.35 1.56 32.53
CA ILE A 654 -2.54 1.59 31.08
C ILE A 654 -3.65 2.59 30.72
N LYS A 655 -4.73 2.59 31.50
CA LYS A 655 -5.90 3.43 31.26
C LYS A 655 -6.68 3.69 32.55
N GLU A 656 -7.22 4.89 32.69
CA GLU A 656 -8.22 5.24 33.71
C GLU A 656 -9.54 5.59 33.02
N ILE A 657 -10.62 4.99 33.49
CA ILE A 657 -11.94 4.98 32.85
C ILE A 657 -12.96 5.52 33.85
N PRO A 658 -13.75 6.56 33.53
CA PRO A 658 -14.82 7.01 34.41
C PRO A 658 -15.83 5.89 34.69
N ALA A 659 -16.18 5.69 35.96
CA ALA A 659 -17.20 4.74 36.38
C ALA A 659 -18.59 5.40 36.26
N ASN A 660 -19.04 5.66 35.04
CA ASN A 660 -20.30 6.32 34.72
C ASN A 660 -21.08 5.67 33.56
N PHE A 661 -20.63 4.50 33.09
CA PHE A 661 -21.32 3.79 32.03
C PHE A 661 -22.66 3.25 32.53
N TYR A 662 -23.71 3.44 31.73
CA TYR A 662 -25.08 3.15 32.12
C TYR A 662 -25.37 1.64 32.17
N ARG A 663 -25.79 1.13 33.33
CA ARG A 663 -26.06 -0.28 33.66
C ARG A 663 -27.39 -0.46 34.40
N PRO A 664 -28.53 -0.39 33.68
CA PRO A 664 -29.86 -0.49 34.30
C PRO A 664 -30.13 -1.87 34.94
N ASP A 665 -29.44 -2.90 34.47
CA ASP A 665 -29.44 -4.25 35.04
C ASP A 665 -28.86 -4.27 36.46
N VAL A 666 -27.81 -3.49 36.72
CA VAL A 666 -27.18 -3.41 38.05
C VAL A 666 -28.08 -2.73 39.06
N ALA A 667 -28.79 -1.66 38.66
CA ALA A 667 -29.78 -1.01 39.53
C ALA A 667 -30.96 -1.91 39.90
N THR A 668 -31.26 -2.90 39.08
CA THR A 668 -32.29 -3.91 39.40
C THR A 668 -31.78 -4.93 40.42
N LEU A 669 -30.48 -5.27 40.36
CA LEU A 669 -29.84 -6.22 41.26
C LEU A 669 -29.45 -5.61 42.62
N HIS A 670 -29.16 -4.31 42.63
CA HIS A 670 -28.74 -3.54 43.81
C HIS A 670 -29.62 -2.31 44.05
N PRO A 671 -30.94 -2.49 44.26
CA PRO A 671 -31.89 -1.38 44.43
C PRO A 671 -31.63 -0.53 45.68
N GLU A 672 -30.90 -1.07 46.66
CA GLU A 672 -30.46 -0.37 47.87
C GLU A 672 -29.38 0.69 47.61
N ASN A 673 -28.67 0.62 46.48
CA ASN A 673 -27.58 1.52 46.15
C ASN A 673 -28.06 2.60 45.16
N LEU A 674 -28.24 3.83 45.67
CA LEU A 674 -28.74 4.96 44.90
C LEU A 674 -27.76 5.32 43.77
N HIS A 675 -28.24 5.35 42.52
CA HIS A 675 -27.44 5.59 41.30
C HIS A 675 -26.52 4.44 40.85
N SER A 676 -26.79 3.21 41.28
CA SER A 676 -26.09 2.02 40.80
C SER A 676 -26.26 1.78 39.29
N GLU A 677 -27.22 2.44 38.62
CA GLU A 677 -27.33 2.44 37.17
C GLU A 677 -26.19 3.20 36.46
N PHE A 678 -25.33 3.92 37.18
CA PHE A 678 -24.17 4.64 36.62
C PHE A 678 -22.84 4.16 37.21
N CYS A 679 -22.71 2.90 37.60
CA CYS A 679 -21.47 2.35 38.16
C CYS A 679 -20.63 1.55 37.14
N GLY A 680 -21.05 1.53 35.87
CA GLY A 680 -20.40 0.75 34.83
C GLY A 680 -19.10 1.39 34.33
N PHE A 681 -18.29 0.58 33.65
CA PHE A 681 -17.20 1.02 32.80
C PHE A 681 -17.24 0.30 31.44
N CYS A 682 -16.74 0.96 30.39
CA CYS A 682 -16.59 0.37 29.06
C CYS A 682 -15.38 1.00 28.37
N GLU A 683 -14.45 0.18 27.89
CA GLU A 683 -13.23 0.68 27.24
C GLU A 683 -12.68 -0.34 26.23
N THR A 684 -11.96 0.14 25.22
CA THR A 684 -11.28 -0.71 24.24
C THR A 684 -9.77 -0.46 24.30
N LEU A 685 -8.99 -1.54 24.44
CA LEU A 685 -7.52 -1.48 24.43
C LEU A 685 -6.97 -2.12 23.15
N GLU A 686 -6.00 -1.44 22.53
CA GLU A 686 -5.18 -1.98 21.44
C GLU A 686 -4.06 -2.86 22.01
N LEU A 687 -3.84 -4.04 21.44
CA LEU A 687 -2.92 -5.05 21.99
C LEU A 687 -1.51 -5.00 21.36
N ILE A 688 -1.11 -3.84 20.80
CA ILE A 688 0.04 -3.67 19.88
C ILE A 688 1.42 -3.95 20.53
N ASN A 689 1.52 -4.01 21.86
CA ASN A 689 2.81 -4.15 22.56
C ASN A 689 2.74 -5.05 23.80
N LEU A 690 1.83 -6.01 23.79
CA LEU A 690 1.61 -6.90 24.93
C LEU A 690 2.44 -8.19 24.77
N SER A 691 3.03 -8.67 25.86
CA SER A 691 3.79 -9.93 25.86
C SER A 691 2.87 -11.12 25.63
N ASN A 692 3.42 -12.23 25.12
CA ASN A 692 2.72 -13.51 24.84
C ASN A 692 1.81 -13.98 25.99
N GLN A 693 2.14 -13.58 27.23
CA GLN A 693 1.23 -13.63 28.36
C GLN A 693 1.07 -12.22 28.95
N THR A 694 -0.16 -11.73 29.01
CA THR A 694 -0.47 -10.43 29.61
C THR A 694 -1.55 -10.58 30.67
N GLU A 695 -1.30 -10.01 31.84
CA GLU A 695 -2.24 -9.88 32.95
C GLU A 695 -2.63 -8.41 33.11
N LEU A 696 -3.92 -8.14 32.95
CA LEU A 696 -4.51 -6.82 33.14
C LEU A 696 -5.25 -6.82 34.47
N LEU A 697 -4.79 -6.02 35.43
CA LEU A 697 -5.45 -5.87 36.72
C LEU A 697 -6.41 -4.68 36.69
N PHE A 698 -7.58 -4.86 37.30
CA PHE A 698 -8.61 -3.84 37.41
C PHE A 698 -8.68 -3.35 38.86
N GLN A 699 -8.60 -2.02 39.04
CA GLN A 699 -8.79 -1.38 40.34
C GLN A 699 -9.77 -0.22 40.26
N ALA A 700 -10.65 -0.13 41.25
CA ALA A 700 -11.55 1.00 41.46
C ALA A 700 -10.80 2.15 42.12
N VAL A 701 -11.10 3.37 41.68
CA VAL A 701 -10.70 4.63 42.30
C VAL A 701 -11.90 5.16 43.07
N LEU A 702 -11.76 5.34 44.37
CA LEU A 702 -12.81 5.84 45.25
C LEU A 702 -12.74 7.37 45.37
N ASN A 703 -13.86 7.98 45.75
CA ASN A 703 -13.99 9.44 45.85
C ASN A 703 -13.05 10.07 46.91
N ASP A 704 -12.63 9.30 47.92
CA ASP A 704 -11.65 9.70 48.92
C ASP A 704 -10.19 9.61 48.43
N GLY A 705 -9.98 9.15 47.19
CA GLY A 705 -8.67 8.97 46.55
C GLY A 705 -8.00 7.62 46.84
N THR A 706 -8.67 6.70 47.53
CA THR A 706 -8.17 5.34 47.75
C THR A 706 -8.43 4.42 46.55
N TYR A 707 -7.67 3.32 46.49
CA TYR A 707 -7.72 2.36 45.39
C TYR A 707 -8.06 0.97 45.91
N ALA A 708 -8.94 0.25 45.21
CA ALA A 708 -9.34 -1.11 45.54
C ALA A 708 -9.29 -2.02 44.31
N LYS A 709 -8.43 -3.06 44.34
CA LYS A 709 -8.39 -4.06 43.27
C LYS A 709 -9.65 -4.92 43.30
N PHE A 710 -10.20 -5.25 42.13
CA PHE A 710 -11.43 -6.03 42.06
C PHE A 710 -11.44 -7.16 41.01
N GLY A 711 -10.52 -7.15 40.06
CA GLY A 711 -10.44 -8.23 39.09
C GLY A 711 -9.18 -8.24 38.25
N GLN A 712 -9.07 -9.27 37.42
CA GLN A 712 -8.00 -9.43 36.46
C GLN A 712 -8.50 -10.14 35.19
N VAL A 713 -7.87 -9.83 34.08
CA VAL A 713 -8.03 -10.54 32.80
C VAL A 713 -6.66 -10.99 32.32
N LYS A 714 -6.52 -12.28 32.02
CA LYS A 714 -5.30 -12.86 31.47
C LYS A 714 -5.47 -13.17 30.00
N LEU A 715 -4.59 -12.61 29.19
CA LEU A 715 -4.53 -12.78 27.74
C LEU A 715 -3.35 -13.68 27.39
N LYS A 716 -3.61 -14.66 26.53
CA LYS A 716 -2.57 -15.40 25.81
C LYS A 716 -2.55 -14.85 24.39
N ILE A 717 -1.38 -14.38 23.98
CA ILE A 717 -1.15 -13.78 22.67
C ILE A 717 -0.25 -14.74 21.90
N ASN A 718 -0.81 -15.37 20.86
CA ASN A 718 -0.08 -16.22 19.93
C ASN A 718 0.26 -15.34 18.70
N PRO A 719 1.52 -14.94 18.52
CA PRO A 719 1.94 -14.06 17.42
C PRO A 719 1.89 -14.71 16.04
#